data_AF-A0A3P3UH39-F1
#
_entry.id   AF-A0A3P3UH39-F1
#
_cell.length_a   1.000
_cell.length_b   1.000
_cell.length_c   1.000
_cell.angle_alpha   90.00
_cell.angle_beta   90.00
_cell.angle_gamma   90.00
#
_symmetry.space_group_name_H-M   'P 1'
#
loop_
_entity.id
_entity.type
_entity.pdbx_description
1 polymer ?
#
loop_
_entity_poly.entity_id
_entity_poly.type
_entity_poly.pdbx_seq_one_letter_code
_entity_poly.pdbx_strand_id
1 'polypeptide(L)'
;MTYSFRNGVKPLFRVATERGFTVEVTKEHKMGVIRDGSIVTIPLRDLDVNDETLILLAEGMGEIPYVELPAKPYKRSEMSTTLNEAVELPKLLDERLAYLLGYFYGDGYVHWGRKNNWEAPKAIKMATADDHPEIRERLVEILRDLFGIEPVVEDGDGACKNVAFYSRLAVDWLEQNRMLKARSEEMRVPEPIFRSRASVMGAFVAGYFDADGCDRGAKGDYGIDSVSLGMLRDVQQLLAANGIMSHIGSTDRSRQGWRTIHRLVVTGAEFKDKMSRFIGHYQGIWDSTKPRISFRALTRGKDRLQADGQVALAERVEQLLTAVPDRIVSIEPIGLSEVFDFEVEDVHMLCGNGFYTSNSRRGALMLMINDWHPDLLDFITVKQTMGQVTNANLSVCVSNGFMKAVKEDLDWELVFPDTTYEDYTEVWDGDLEKWKAAGRGVVHYRTVKAREIWHTIIESAWKSAEPGVVFMEYYNQMSNSWYFNRIICTNPCGEQGLPGWGVCNLSAINLSKFYDEEKHDVAWEELAVTTRYSVRFLDNVIDKTPYHFEENEQNQKKERRVGLGSMGLAELMIKLNIRYGSPESLEFLDKLYGFIAREAYLASADIAAEKGSFPAFEADKYLQSGFMKGMTEVYPEVGGAVREKGIRNVTLITQAPTGSTGTMVGTSTGIEPYFAFKYYRQSRLGFDEQFVPIAQEWMDAHPGEELPDYFVTAMNLSAEDHIRVQAAIQRWVDSSISKTANCPADFTVEETKRLYELAFDLGCKGVTIYRDGSRDVQVLQTEKKEDKAGAKASEAETAIQEGAASAAAQMTVAGPSESLAAVQTAAGPTTASEGKYKRRPQVLHGATYKMNTPFGMAYITINDLNGTPGEIFLNVGKAGSDVFAMAEALGRVCSLFLRYGDHGEKVELLIKHLKGIGGTGAIGFGPNRVESIADAVAKALEIHVQNGPYGDHDPAPVAATVVPREEHNHGTTAEAQDGETHAHGSTAFASRDLCPSCGSASLINSEGCKTCANCGYSKCS
;
A
#
# COMPACT_ATOMS: atom_id res chain seq x y z
N MET A 1 4.07 2.13 21.45
CA MET A 1 2.67 2.44 21.04
C MET A 1 2.34 3.79 21.62
N THR A 2 2.07 4.76 20.76
CA THR A 2 2.00 6.18 21.17
C THR A 2 0.56 6.66 21.27
N TYR A 3 -0.32 6.15 20.42
CA TYR A 3 -1.75 6.43 20.43
C TYR A 3 -2.58 5.19 20.08
N SER A 4 -3.78 5.10 20.65
CA SER A 4 -4.80 4.11 20.28
C SER A 4 -6.11 4.82 19.96
N PHE A 5 -6.69 4.51 18.81
CA PHE A 5 -7.91 5.10 18.29
C PHE A 5 -8.97 4.02 18.19
N ARG A 6 -10.07 4.19 18.91
CA ARG A 6 -11.23 3.30 18.81
C ARG A 6 -11.87 3.47 17.43
N ASN A 7 -11.80 2.43 16.60
CA ASN A 7 -12.28 2.44 15.21
C ASN A 7 -13.67 1.76 15.09
N GLY A 8 -14.43 1.72 16.19
CA GLY A 8 -15.79 1.17 16.26
C GLY A 8 -15.84 -0.35 16.30
N VAL A 9 -17.01 -0.90 15.97
CA VAL A 9 -17.28 -2.35 15.91
C VAL A 9 -17.25 -2.82 14.46
N LYS A 10 -16.38 -3.77 14.12
CA LYS A 10 -16.21 -4.29 12.76
C LYS A 10 -16.26 -5.82 12.70
N PRO A 11 -16.61 -6.41 11.55
CA PRO A 11 -16.49 -7.85 11.33
C PRO A 11 -15.03 -8.30 11.38
N LEU A 12 -14.74 -9.32 12.19
CA LEU A 12 -13.45 -9.99 12.29
C LEU A 12 -13.42 -11.33 11.57
N PHE A 13 -12.23 -11.66 11.11
CA PHE A 13 -11.88 -12.90 10.44
C PHE A 13 -10.66 -13.49 11.15
N ARG A 14 -10.68 -14.79 11.38
CA ARG A 14 -9.54 -15.56 11.86
C ARG A 14 -8.81 -16.16 10.66
N VAL A 15 -7.53 -15.82 10.53
CA VAL A 15 -6.62 -16.41 9.55
C VAL A 15 -5.78 -17.44 10.26
N ALA A 16 -5.67 -18.65 9.70
CA ALA A 16 -4.81 -19.71 10.22
C ALA A 16 -3.82 -20.19 9.15
N THR A 17 -2.60 -20.52 9.57
CA THR A 17 -1.55 -21.05 8.68
C THR A 17 -1.30 -22.55 8.88
N GLU A 18 -0.59 -23.15 7.94
CA GLU A 18 -0.21 -24.57 7.97
C GLU A 18 0.59 -24.94 9.22
N ARG A 19 1.39 -24.02 9.77
CA ARG A 19 2.13 -24.25 11.03
C ARG A 19 1.35 -23.94 12.30
N GLY A 20 0.09 -23.54 12.18
CA GLY A 20 -0.81 -23.34 13.31
C GLY A 20 -0.81 -21.93 13.90
N PHE A 21 -0.12 -20.97 13.26
CA PHE A 21 -0.24 -19.55 13.62
C PHE A 21 -1.65 -19.05 13.30
N THR A 22 -2.19 -18.20 14.18
CA THR A 22 -3.52 -17.60 13.96
C THR A 22 -3.56 -16.12 14.32
N VAL A 23 -4.19 -15.31 13.48
CA VAL A 23 -4.43 -13.89 13.74
C VAL A 23 -5.89 -13.54 13.47
N GLU A 24 -6.44 -12.60 14.24
CA GLU A 24 -7.80 -12.10 14.11
C GLU A 24 -7.77 -10.67 13.61
N VAL A 25 -8.29 -10.43 12.41
CA VAL A 25 -8.16 -9.13 11.73
C VAL A 25 -9.43 -8.77 10.96
N THR A 26 -9.56 -7.49 10.58
CA THR A 26 -10.62 -7.03 9.69
C THR A 26 -10.27 -7.30 8.23
N LYS A 27 -11.27 -7.27 7.33
CA LYS A 27 -11.06 -7.41 5.88
C LYS A 27 -10.08 -6.41 5.27
N GLU A 28 -10.00 -5.22 5.86
CA GLU A 28 -9.14 -4.13 5.39
C GLU A 28 -7.73 -4.20 5.96
N HIS A 29 -7.49 -5.11 6.92
CA HIS A 29 -6.19 -5.25 7.54
C HIS A 29 -5.21 -5.88 6.55
N LYS A 30 -4.07 -5.22 6.36
CA LYS A 30 -3.04 -5.65 5.42
C LYS A 30 -2.09 -6.64 6.06
N MET A 31 -1.88 -7.76 5.39
CA MET A 31 -0.95 -8.80 5.78
C MET A 31 0.18 -8.89 4.75
N GLY A 32 1.39 -9.13 5.23
CA GLY A 32 2.54 -9.35 4.39
C GLY A 32 2.51 -10.73 3.74
N VAL A 33 2.61 -10.76 2.42
CA VAL A 33 2.63 -11.98 1.62
C VAL A 33 3.74 -11.94 0.57
N ILE A 34 4.13 -13.10 0.09
CA ILE A 34 5.04 -13.23 -1.05
C ILE A 34 4.22 -13.31 -2.33
N ARG A 35 4.39 -12.33 -3.24
CA ARG A 35 3.89 -12.40 -4.62
C ARG A 35 4.98 -12.02 -5.59
N ASP A 36 5.11 -12.77 -6.69
CA ASP A 36 6.09 -12.53 -7.75
C ASP A 36 7.53 -12.39 -7.23
N GLY A 37 7.88 -13.17 -6.20
CA GLY A 37 9.21 -13.14 -5.57
C GLY A 37 9.49 -11.92 -4.67
N SER A 38 8.50 -11.06 -4.42
CA SER A 38 8.61 -9.87 -3.59
C SER A 38 7.65 -9.91 -2.38
N ILE A 39 8.07 -9.29 -1.27
CA ILE A 39 7.19 -9.05 -0.12
C ILE A 39 6.27 -7.88 -0.44
N VAL A 40 4.96 -8.11 -0.38
CA VAL A 40 3.93 -7.08 -0.55
C VAL A 40 2.92 -7.16 0.59
N THR A 41 2.23 -6.06 0.89
CA THR A 41 1.16 -6.03 1.89
C THR A 41 -0.19 -5.97 1.20
N ILE A 42 -1.05 -6.96 1.47
CA ILE A 42 -2.34 -7.13 0.79
C ILE A 42 -3.43 -7.17 1.86
N PRO A 43 -4.56 -6.44 1.70
CA PRO A 43 -5.66 -6.51 2.65
C PRO A 43 -6.29 -7.91 2.63
N LEU A 44 -6.77 -8.38 3.79
CA LEU A 44 -7.31 -9.74 3.92
C LEU A 44 -8.42 -10.06 2.90
N ARG A 45 -9.23 -9.07 2.48
CA ARG A 45 -10.26 -9.28 1.46
C ARG A 45 -9.75 -9.77 0.10
N ASP A 46 -8.47 -9.53 -0.20
CA ASP A 46 -7.82 -9.86 -1.47
C ASP A 46 -6.84 -11.04 -1.31
N LEU A 47 -6.85 -11.70 -0.15
CA LEU A 47 -6.08 -12.91 0.15
C LEU A 47 -6.95 -14.15 0.06
N ASP A 48 -6.37 -15.20 -0.52
CA ASP A 48 -7.01 -16.49 -0.66
C ASP A 48 -6.34 -17.56 0.21
N VAL A 49 -7.08 -18.62 0.49
CA VAL A 49 -6.49 -19.85 1.05
C VAL A 49 -5.43 -20.35 0.07
N ASN A 50 -4.28 -20.76 0.60
CA ASN A 50 -3.02 -21.10 -0.08
C ASN A 50 -2.06 -19.95 -0.40
N ASP A 51 -2.42 -18.68 -0.18
CA ASP A 51 -1.43 -17.60 -0.24
C ASP A 51 -0.34 -17.80 0.83
N GLU A 52 0.91 -17.44 0.49
CA GLU A 52 2.05 -17.50 1.41
C GLU A 52 2.18 -16.19 2.18
N THR A 53 1.76 -16.21 3.44
CA THR A 53 1.94 -15.11 4.38
C THR A 53 3.30 -15.19 5.06
N LEU A 54 3.74 -14.08 5.64
CA LEU A 54 5.02 -14.00 6.33
C LEU A 54 4.84 -14.08 7.84
N ILE A 55 5.58 -15.00 8.45
CA ILE A 55 5.74 -15.09 9.91
C ILE A 55 7.05 -14.41 10.29
N LEU A 56 6.96 -13.37 11.11
CA LEU A 56 8.12 -12.65 11.64
C LEU A 56 8.75 -13.45 12.78
N LEU A 57 10.02 -13.78 12.59
CA LEU A 57 10.92 -14.31 13.60
C LEU A 57 11.80 -13.16 14.08
N ALA A 58 11.57 -12.68 15.29
CA ALA A 58 12.40 -11.61 15.84
C ALA A 58 13.71 -12.20 16.39
N GLU A 59 14.85 -11.60 16.02
CA GLU A 59 16.11 -11.81 16.72
C GLU A 59 16.45 -10.54 17.51
N GLY A 60 16.66 -10.70 18.83
CA GLY A 60 17.19 -9.63 19.67
C GLY A 60 16.34 -8.36 19.69
N MET A 61 15.10 -8.45 20.21
CA MET A 61 14.46 -7.24 20.75
C MET A 61 15.48 -6.55 21.66
N GLY A 62 15.79 -5.27 21.41
CA GLY A 62 16.83 -4.51 22.12
C GLY A 62 16.65 -4.51 23.65
N GLU A 63 17.48 -3.78 24.39
CA GLU A 63 17.40 -3.77 25.86
C GLU A 63 16.07 -3.20 26.38
N ILE A 64 15.05 -4.06 26.49
CA ILE A 64 13.77 -3.74 27.11
C ILE A 64 13.96 -3.85 28.64
N PRO A 65 13.56 -2.83 29.43
CA PRO A 65 13.59 -2.90 30.88
C PRO A 65 12.83 -4.13 31.42
N TYR A 66 13.24 -4.65 32.58
CA TYR A 66 12.48 -5.71 33.24
C TYR A 66 11.09 -5.21 33.64
N VAL A 67 10.09 -6.09 33.55
CA VAL A 67 8.71 -5.75 33.93
C VAL A 67 8.63 -5.60 35.45
N GLU A 68 8.16 -4.44 35.92
CA GLU A 68 7.89 -4.20 37.34
C GLU A 68 6.64 -4.97 37.82
N LEU A 69 6.77 -5.59 38.99
CA LEU A 69 5.73 -6.38 39.63
C LEU A 69 5.28 -5.68 40.91
N PRO A 70 4.17 -4.93 40.90
CA PRO A 70 3.69 -4.24 42.09
C PRO A 70 3.27 -5.24 43.18
N ALA A 71 3.62 -4.92 44.42
CA ALA A 71 3.12 -5.63 45.61
C ALA A 71 2.21 -4.70 46.40
N LYS A 72 0.96 -5.12 46.68
CA LYS A 72 0.11 -4.39 47.61
C LYS A 72 0.57 -4.66 49.05
N PRO A 73 0.55 -3.66 49.95
CA PRO A 73 0.85 -3.90 51.36
C PRO A 73 -0.15 -4.88 51.96
N TYR A 74 0.33 -6.03 52.43
CA TYR A 74 -0.51 -6.99 53.14
C TYR A 74 -0.87 -6.44 54.54
N LYS A 75 -2.16 -6.20 54.80
CA LYS A 75 -2.64 -5.88 56.16
C LYS A 75 -2.90 -7.17 56.92
N ARG A 76 -2.04 -7.47 57.89
CA ARG A 76 -2.17 -8.61 58.80
C ARG A 76 -3.51 -8.58 59.54
N SER A 77 -4.19 -9.72 59.61
CA SER A 77 -5.30 -9.92 60.55
C SER A 77 -4.76 -10.02 61.97
N GLU A 78 -5.36 -9.29 62.92
CA GLU A 78 -5.00 -9.31 64.35
C GLU A 78 -5.07 -10.72 64.97
N MET A 79 -5.81 -11.65 64.35
CA MET A 79 -5.96 -13.04 64.80
C MET A 79 -4.97 -14.03 64.17
N SER A 80 -4.00 -13.57 63.36
CA SER A 80 -3.02 -14.45 62.71
C SER A 80 -1.85 -14.80 63.64
N THR A 81 -1.67 -16.08 63.97
CA THR A 81 -0.62 -16.62 64.85
C THR A 81 0.54 -17.30 64.12
N THR A 82 0.43 -17.50 62.80
CA THR A 82 1.46 -18.10 61.94
C THR A 82 2.04 -17.02 61.04
N LEU A 83 3.37 -16.90 61.05
CA LEU A 83 4.11 -15.85 60.37
C LEU A 83 5.01 -16.44 59.29
N ASN A 84 4.72 -16.04 58.06
CA ASN A 84 5.70 -15.97 56.99
C ASN A 84 6.13 -14.48 56.88
N GLU A 85 6.64 -13.91 57.98
CA GLU A 85 7.03 -12.48 58.07
C GLU A 85 8.33 -12.18 57.29
N ALA A 86 9.06 -13.21 56.86
CA ALA A 86 10.35 -13.11 56.17
C ALA A 86 10.28 -13.39 54.65
N VAL A 87 9.10 -13.36 54.04
CA VAL A 87 8.95 -13.64 52.60
C VAL A 87 9.32 -12.41 51.79
N GLU A 88 10.31 -12.57 50.93
CA GLU A 88 10.65 -11.59 49.92
C GLU A 88 9.68 -11.73 48.73
N LEU A 89 9.23 -10.61 48.16
CA LEU A 89 8.41 -10.60 46.96
C LEU A 89 9.20 -9.92 45.84
N PRO A 90 9.47 -10.62 44.72
CA PRO A 90 10.21 -10.04 43.60
C PRO A 90 9.56 -8.75 43.11
N LYS A 91 10.37 -7.71 42.87
CA LYS A 91 9.91 -6.44 42.30
C LYS A 91 9.97 -6.40 40.78
N LEU A 92 10.77 -7.29 40.19
CA LEU A 92 11.03 -7.37 38.75
C LEU A 92 10.80 -8.80 38.28
N LEU A 93 10.28 -8.94 37.07
CA LEU A 93 10.16 -10.23 36.38
C LEU A 93 11.47 -10.56 35.66
N ASP A 94 12.36 -11.28 36.34
CA ASP A 94 13.64 -11.74 35.78
C ASP A 94 13.55 -13.17 35.20
N GLU A 95 14.65 -13.64 34.64
CA GLU A 95 14.77 -14.97 34.03
C GLU A 95 14.49 -16.10 35.03
N ARG A 96 14.88 -15.94 36.31
CA ARG A 96 14.69 -16.96 37.35
C ARG A 96 13.22 -17.13 37.69
N LEU A 97 12.52 -16.01 37.90
CA LEU A 97 11.09 -16.04 38.17
C LEU A 97 10.31 -16.56 36.95
N ALA A 98 10.69 -16.16 35.73
CA ALA A 98 10.05 -16.65 34.52
C ALA A 98 10.22 -18.17 34.35
N TYR A 99 11.42 -18.72 34.60
CA TYR A 99 11.66 -20.17 34.59
C TYR A 99 10.78 -20.90 35.61
N LEU A 100 10.74 -20.41 36.86
CA LEU A 100 9.89 -20.97 37.90
C LEU A 100 8.40 -20.97 37.50
N LEU A 101 7.92 -19.87 36.90
CA LEU A 101 6.56 -19.76 36.40
C LEU A 101 6.30 -20.74 35.26
N GLY A 102 7.23 -20.89 34.32
CA GLY A 102 7.13 -21.88 33.25
C GLY A 102 6.94 -23.30 33.80
N TYR A 103 7.80 -23.70 34.74
CA TYR A 103 7.74 -25.02 35.36
C TYR A 103 6.44 -25.22 36.16
N PHE A 104 6.04 -24.21 36.94
CA PHE A 104 4.76 -24.21 37.66
C PHE A 104 3.57 -24.39 36.71
N TYR A 105 3.60 -23.77 35.52
CA TYR A 105 2.55 -23.92 34.51
C TYR A 105 2.53 -25.29 33.85
N GLY A 106 3.63 -26.03 33.79
CA GLY A 106 3.65 -27.44 33.40
C GLY A 106 3.12 -28.32 34.54
N ASP A 107 4.00 -28.62 35.49
CA ASP A 107 3.79 -29.67 36.50
C ASP A 107 3.48 -29.13 37.91
N GLY A 108 3.02 -27.89 38.00
CA GLY A 108 2.64 -27.25 39.26
C GLY A 108 1.13 -27.21 39.54
N TYR A 109 0.76 -27.15 40.82
CA TYR A 109 -0.60 -26.85 41.26
C TYR A 109 -0.64 -26.06 42.57
N VAL A 110 -1.74 -25.33 42.78
CA VAL A 110 -2.00 -24.63 44.05
C VAL A 110 -2.60 -25.61 45.03
N HIS A 111 -1.94 -25.80 46.17
CA HIS A 111 -2.44 -26.63 47.26
C HIS A 111 -3.36 -25.81 48.17
N TRP A 112 -4.60 -26.27 48.31
CA TRP A 112 -5.65 -25.62 49.11
C TRP A 112 -5.73 -26.26 50.50
N GLY A 113 -5.69 -25.43 51.54
CA GLY A 113 -5.89 -25.86 52.92
C GLY A 113 -7.32 -25.60 53.39
N ARG A 114 -7.89 -26.54 54.16
CA ARG A 114 -9.15 -26.33 54.89
C ARG A 114 -8.88 -25.65 56.23
N LYS A 115 -9.58 -24.55 56.50
CA LYS A 115 -9.64 -23.92 57.82
C LYS A 115 -11.11 -23.71 58.18
N ASN A 116 -11.60 -24.50 59.12
CA ASN A 116 -13.02 -24.54 59.51
C ASN A 116 -13.94 -24.80 58.30
N ASN A 117 -14.72 -23.79 57.86
CA ASN A 117 -15.77 -23.85 56.83
C ASN A 117 -15.38 -23.24 55.47
N TRP A 118 -14.12 -22.87 55.26
CA TRP A 118 -13.66 -22.29 53.99
C TRP A 118 -12.31 -22.87 53.56
N GLU A 119 -12.10 -22.96 52.25
CA GLU A 119 -10.83 -23.36 51.63
C GLU A 119 -10.05 -22.12 51.22
N ALA A 120 -8.75 -22.11 51.49
CA ALA A 120 -7.85 -21.02 51.12
C ALA A 120 -6.55 -21.59 50.53
N PRO A 121 -5.92 -20.90 49.56
CA PRO A 121 -4.67 -21.36 49.00
C PRO A 121 -3.58 -21.29 50.08
N LYS A 122 -2.79 -22.37 50.19
CA LYS A 122 -1.80 -22.54 51.26
C LYS A 122 -0.37 -22.64 50.73
N ALA A 123 -0.19 -23.25 49.56
CA ALA A 123 1.13 -23.50 48.98
C ALA A 123 1.07 -23.67 47.46
N ILE A 124 2.22 -23.59 46.82
CA ILE A 124 2.44 -24.11 45.47
C ILE A 124 3.23 -25.40 45.59
N LYS A 125 2.83 -26.43 44.86
CA LYS A 125 3.58 -27.69 44.74
C LYS A 125 3.90 -27.95 43.28
N MET A 126 5.11 -28.41 42.99
CA MET A 126 5.58 -28.78 41.65
C MET A 126 6.16 -30.18 41.69
N ALA A 127 5.67 -31.06 40.82
CA ALA A 127 6.20 -32.40 40.68
C ALA A 127 7.50 -32.38 39.87
N THR A 128 8.51 -33.12 40.33
CA THR A 128 9.82 -33.26 39.68
C THR A 128 10.15 -34.74 39.56
N ALA A 129 10.57 -35.19 38.39
CA ALA A 129 10.94 -36.58 38.17
C ALA A 129 12.25 -36.94 38.91
N ASP A 130 12.36 -38.18 39.37
CA ASP A 130 13.54 -38.64 40.13
C ASP A 130 14.81 -38.76 39.27
N ASP A 131 14.66 -38.98 37.96
CA ASP A 131 15.74 -39.11 36.98
C ASP A 131 16.36 -37.78 36.53
N HIS A 132 15.76 -36.65 36.94
CA HIS A 132 16.25 -35.30 36.71
C HIS A 132 16.48 -34.51 38.02
N PRO A 133 17.40 -34.95 38.89
CA PRO A 133 17.67 -34.31 40.17
C PRO A 133 18.13 -32.84 40.04
N GLU A 134 18.78 -32.48 38.94
CA GLU A 134 19.28 -31.14 38.64
C GLU A 134 18.15 -30.10 38.52
N ILE A 135 17.01 -30.47 37.94
CA ILE A 135 15.83 -29.60 37.82
C ILE A 135 15.29 -29.29 39.21
N ARG A 136 15.19 -30.32 40.07
CA ARG A 136 14.72 -30.18 41.44
C ARG A 136 15.63 -29.26 42.26
N GLU A 137 16.94 -29.45 42.17
CA GLU A 137 17.93 -28.59 42.86
C GLU A 137 17.81 -27.13 42.40
N ARG A 138 17.67 -26.90 41.09
CA ARG A 138 17.47 -25.57 40.52
C ARG A 138 16.18 -24.90 41.01
N LEU A 139 15.06 -25.62 41.07
CA LEU A 139 13.79 -25.08 41.59
C LEU A 139 13.90 -24.69 43.07
N VAL A 140 14.59 -25.51 43.87
CA VAL A 140 14.83 -25.22 45.29
C VAL A 140 15.69 -23.95 45.47
N GLU A 141 16.77 -23.83 44.70
CA GLU A 141 17.64 -22.64 44.70
C GLU A 141 16.88 -21.38 44.29
N ILE A 142 16.14 -21.43 43.18
CA ILE A 142 15.34 -20.29 42.69
C ILE A 142 14.31 -19.84 43.73
N LEU A 143 13.58 -20.78 44.36
CA LEU A 143 12.59 -20.43 45.38
C LEU A 143 13.21 -19.80 46.62
N ARG A 144 14.36 -20.33 47.07
CA ARG A 144 15.12 -19.76 48.20
C ARG A 144 15.58 -18.35 47.90
N ASP A 145 16.16 -18.14 46.72
CA ASP A 145 16.73 -16.85 46.31
C ASP A 145 15.67 -15.79 46.01
N LEU A 146 14.55 -16.16 45.40
CA LEU A 146 13.50 -15.20 45.02
C LEU A 146 12.59 -14.80 46.18
N PHE A 147 12.29 -15.75 47.07
CA PHE A 147 11.27 -15.55 48.11
C PHE A 147 11.81 -15.59 49.53
N GLY A 148 13.09 -15.94 49.74
CA GLY A 148 13.67 -16.07 51.09
C GLY A 148 13.05 -17.20 51.92
N ILE A 149 12.35 -18.16 51.29
CA ILE A 149 11.70 -19.29 51.97
C ILE A 149 12.41 -20.57 51.59
N GLU A 150 12.69 -21.41 52.59
CA GLU A 150 13.19 -22.76 52.37
C GLU A 150 12.06 -23.68 51.85
N PRO A 151 12.14 -24.20 50.61
CA PRO A 151 11.15 -25.12 50.08
C PRO A 151 11.23 -26.49 50.76
N VAL A 152 10.10 -27.21 50.82
CA VAL A 152 10.06 -28.58 51.34
C VAL A 152 10.04 -29.55 50.17
N VAL A 153 10.95 -30.52 50.17
CA VAL A 153 10.90 -31.64 49.21
C VAL A 153 10.18 -32.81 49.88
N GLU A 154 9.02 -33.19 49.34
CA GLU A 154 8.18 -34.27 49.85
C GLU A 154 8.08 -35.39 48.80
N ASP A 155 7.81 -36.62 49.23
CA ASP A 155 7.54 -37.72 48.29
C ASP A 155 6.26 -37.42 47.49
N GLY A 156 6.31 -37.65 46.18
CA GLY A 156 5.17 -37.51 45.27
C GLY A 156 4.57 -38.85 44.87
N ASP A 157 3.69 -38.82 43.87
CA ASP A 157 3.12 -40.03 43.30
C ASP A 157 4.12 -40.67 42.32
N GLY A 158 4.42 -41.96 42.50
CA GLY A 158 5.33 -42.70 41.61
C GLY A 158 6.81 -42.32 41.79
N ALA A 159 7.57 -42.27 40.70
CA ALA A 159 8.99 -41.91 40.67
C ALA A 159 9.17 -40.37 40.58
N CYS A 160 8.49 -39.63 41.46
CA CYS A 160 8.47 -38.18 41.48
C CYS A 160 8.56 -37.65 42.90
N LYS A 161 9.19 -36.47 43.05
CA LYS A 161 9.22 -35.69 44.29
C LYS A 161 8.52 -34.36 44.09
N ASN A 162 7.81 -33.91 45.12
CA ASN A 162 7.15 -32.61 45.12
C ASN A 162 8.04 -31.56 45.78
N VAL A 163 8.39 -30.52 45.05
CA VAL A 163 8.94 -29.29 45.62
C VAL A 163 7.77 -28.41 46.05
N ALA A 164 7.61 -28.23 47.36
CA ALA A 164 6.51 -27.50 47.97
C ALA A 164 6.96 -26.18 48.58
N PHE A 165 6.27 -25.11 48.20
CA PHE A 165 6.51 -23.75 48.63
C PHE A 165 5.29 -23.24 49.41
N TYR A 166 5.39 -23.25 50.75
CA TYR A 166 4.29 -22.91 51.65
C TYR A 166 4.26 -21.41 51.98
N SER A 167 3.62 -20.61 51.12
CA SER A 167 3.43 -19.18 51.36
C SER A 167 2.15 -18.62 50.75
N ARG A 168 1.21 -18.23 51.63
CA ARG A 168 -0.01 -17.53 51.20
C ARG A 168 0.30 -16.17 50.59
N LEU A 169 1.26 -15.43 51.15
CA LEU A 169 1.65 -14.10 50.65
C LEU A 169 2.13 -14.16 49.20
N ALA A 170 2.92 -15.18 48.85
CA ALA A 170 3.42 -15.35 47.50
C ALA A 170 2.34 -15.83 46.53
N VAL A 171 1.40 -16.68 46.96
CA VAL A 171 0.24 -17.06 46.13
C VAL A 171 -0.66 -15.86 45.84
N ASP A 172 -0.99 -15.09 46.88
CA ASP A 172 -1.81 -13.88 46.74
C ASP A 172 -1.09 -12.83 45.85
N TRP A 173 0.25 -12.75 45.93
CA TRP A 173 1.06 -11.87 45.08
C TRP A 173 1.08 -12.31 43.62
N LEU A 174 1.18 -13.62 43.34
CA LEU A 174 1.06 -14.16 41.98
C LEU A 174 -0.32 -13.88 41.39
N GLU A 175 -1.39 -14.03 42.18
CA GLU A 175 -2.76 -13.70 41.75
C GLU A 175 -2.91 -12.20 41.43
N GLN A 176 -2.41 -11.32 42.31
CA GLN A 176 -2.45 -9.86 42.12
C GLN A 176 -1.75 -9.43 40.83
N ASN A 177 -0.66 -10.10 40.48
CA ASN A 177 0.10 -9.83 39.25
C ASN A 177 -0.39 -10.64 38.04
N ARG A 178 -1.53 -11.36 38.16
CA ARG A 178 -2.11 -12.19 37.09
C ARG A 178 -1.17 -13.29 36.57
N MET A 179 -0.36 -13.85 37.47
CA MET A 179 0.60 -14.92 37.18
C MET A 179 0.20 -16.27 37.79
N LEU A 180 -0.90 -16.35 38.55
CA LEU A 180 -1.37 -17.60 39.12
C LEU A 180 -1.96 -18.53 38.03
N LYS A 181 -1.55 -19.80 38.03
CA LYS A 181 -1.96 -20.81 37.04
C LYS A 181 -3.47 -21.05 37.06
N ALA A 182 -4.10 -20.92 35.89
CA ALA A 182 -5.51 -21.27 35.66
C ALA A 182 -5.71 -22.80 35.54
N ARG A 183 -6.94 -23.25 35.28
CA ARG A 183 -7.19 -24.68 34.96
C ARG A 183 -6.50 -25.08 33.66
N SER A 184 -6.11 -26.35 33.55
CA SER A 184 -5.29 -26.84 32.44
C SER A 184 -5.88 -26.59 31.05
N GLU A 185 -7.21 -26.50 30.89
CA GLU A 185 -7.85 -26.24 29.59
C GLU A 185 -7.87 -24.74 29.21
N GLU A 186 -7.86 -23.86 30.20
CA GLU A 186 -7.96 -22.40 30.06
C GLU A 186 -6.60 -21.72 30.24
N MET A 187 -5.54 -22.50 30.43
CA MET A 187 -4.20 -22.03 30.69
C MET A 187 -3.66 -21.20 29.51
N ARG A 188 -3.10 -20.03 29.83
CA ARG A 188 -2.47 -19.06 28.92
C ARG A 188 -1.16 -18.58 29.54
N VAL A 189 -0.21 -18.16 28.70
CA VAL A 189 1.01 -17.54 29.20
C VAL A 189 0.65 -16.21 29.90
N PRO A 190 1.21 -15.91 31.09
CA PRO A 190 0.96 -14.65 31.77
C PRO A 190 1.33 -13.43 30.91
N GLU A 191 0.45 -12.43 30.87
CA GLU A 191 0.65 -11.18 30.12
C GLU A 191 2.01 -10.50 30.41
N PRO A 192 2.52 -10.46 31.66
CA PRO A 192 3.84 -9.88 31.94
C PRO A 192 5.00 -10.55 31.16
N ILE A 193 4.88 -11.83 30.80
CA ILE A 193 5.91 -12.54 30.02
C ILE A 193 5.99 -11.97 28.59
N PHE A 194 4.86 -11.63 27.98
CA PHE A 194 4.81 -11.04 26.64
C PHE A 194 5.40 -9.62 26.57
N ARG A 195 5.40 -8.89 27.68
CA ARG A 195 6.04 -7.57 27.80
C ARG A 195 7.53 -7.63 28.15
N SER A 196 8.05 -8.82 28.39
CA SER A 196 9.42 -8.99 28.84
C SER A 196 10.41 -9.10 27.68
N ARG A 197 11.69 -8.89 27.97
CA ARG A 197 12.79 -9.15 27.03
C ARG A 197 12.85 -10.62 26.61
N ALA A 198 13.51 -10.88 25.47
CA ALA A 198 13.62 -12.22 24.88
C ALA A 198 14.18 -13.27 25.85
N SER A 199 15.18 -12.94 26.68
CA SER A 199 15.75 -13.86 27.67
C SER A 199 14.74 -14.34 28.72
N VAL A 200 13.85 -13.46 29.18
CA VAL A 200 12.80 -13.78 30.16
C VAL A 200 11.71 -14.64 29.52
N MET A 201 11.31 -14.31 28.29
CA MET A 201 10.40 -15.15 27.50
C MET A 201 10.98 -16.56 27.30
N GLY A 202 12.25 -16.63 26.91
CA GLY A 202 12.98 -17.89 26.72
C GLY A 202 13.07 -18.70 28.01
N ALA A 203 13.33 -18.06 29.15
CA ALA A 203 13.39 -18.73 30.45
C ALA A 203 12.03 -19.34 30.85
N PHE A 204 10.91 -18.66 30.58
CA PHE A 204 9.57 -19.22 30.78
C PHE A 204 9.34 -20.46 29.91
N VAL A 205 9.67 -20.38 28.63
CA VAL A 205 9.56 -21.53 27.71
C VAL A 205 10.43 -22.69 28.18
N ALA A 206 11.66 -22.41 28.64
CA ALA A 206 12.56 -23.44 29.17
C ALA A 206 11.97 -24.14 30.40
N GLY A 207 11.45 -23.40 31.38
CA GLY A 207 10.81 -23.99 32.55
C GLY A 207 9.58 -24.82 32.19
N TYR A 208 8.77 -24.34 31.23
CA TYR A 208 7.59 -25.09 30.76
C TYR A 208 8.00 -26.37 30.01
N PHE A 209 9.07 -26.32 29.22
CA PHE A 209 9.63 -27.47 28.53
C PHE A 209 10.24 -28.49 29.50
N ASP A 210 10.93 -28.05 30.56
CA ASP A 210 11.51 -28.96 31.56
C ASP A 210 10.43 -29.70 32.38
N ALA A 211 9.19 -29.21 32.39
CA ALA A 211 8.04 -29.87 32.99
C ALA A 211 7.29 -30.78 31.99
N ASP A 212 6.75 -30.19 30.91
CA ASP A 212 5.83 -30.87 29.97
C ASP A 212 6.48 -31.25 28.61
N GLY A 213 7.77 -30.98 28.44
CA GLY A 213 8.49 -31.16 27.18
C GLY A 213 9.05 -32.57 26.97
N CYS A 214 9.35 -32.89 25.72
CA CYS A 214 9.94 -34.14 25.30
C CYS A 214 11.05 -33.90 24.27
N ASP A 215 12.27 -34.36 24.55
CA ASP A 215 13.35 -34.48 23.57
C ASP A 215 13.40 -35.89 22.99
N ARG A 216 13.28 -36.02 21.67
CA ARG A 216 13.38 -37.29 20.95
C ARG A 216 14.76 -37.54 20.31
N GLY A 217 15.78 -36.77 20.69
CA GLY A 217 17.18 -36.93 20.31
C GLY A 217 17.46 -36.60 18.83
N ALA A 218 18.67 -36.93 18.34
CA ALA A 218 19.25 -36.49 17.06
C ALA A 218 18.35 -36.61 15.80
N LYS A 219 17.42 -37.57 15.77
CA LYS A 219 16.47 -37.81 14.67
C LYS A 219 15.03 -37.36 14.96
N GLY A 220 14.74 -36.93 16.19
CA GLY A 220 13.42 -36.53 16.68
C GLY A 220 13.27 -35.03 16.84
N ASP A 221 12.06 -34.59 17.17
CA ASP A 221 11.64 -33.20 17.42
C ASP A 221 11.67 -32.85 18.92
N TYR A 222 11.86 -31.56 19.25
CA TYR A 222 11.50 -31.05 20.57
C TYR A 222 10.00 -30.82 20.58
N GLY A 223 9.28 -31.53 21.44
CA GLY A 223 7.81 -31.50 21.49
C GLY A 223 7.27 -31.07 22.85
N ILE A 224 6.14 -30.37 22.86
CA ILE A 224 5.36 -30.07 24.07
C ILE A 224 3.91 -30.52 23.80
N ASP A 225 3.38 -31.36 24.68
CA ASP A 225 2.00 -31.84 24.61
C ASP A 225 1.14 -31.10 25.63
N SER A 226 -0.03 -30.58 25.24
CA SER A 226 -0.95 -29.92 26.15
C SER A 226 -2.41 -30.09 25.74
N VAL A 227 -3.30 -30.08 26.73
CA VAL A 227 -4.76 -30.01 26.49
C VAL A 227 -5.23 -28.58 26.22
N SER A 228 -4.42 -27.55 26.52
CA SER A 228 -4.71 -26.16 26.17
C SER A 228 -4.04 -25.77 24.86
N LEU A 229 -4.85 -25.60 23.81
CA LEU A 229 -4.40 -25.00 22.56
C LEU A 229 -3.97 -23.54 22.74
N GLY A 230 -4.59 -22.81 23.67
CA GLY A 230 -4.26 -21.42 23.97
C GLY A 230 -2.82 -21.29 24.50
N MET A 231 -2.44 -22.16 25.42
CA MET A 231 -1.07 -22.22 25.97
C MET A 231 -0.04 -22.50 24.87
N LEU A 232 -0.27 -23.50 24.03
CA LEU A 232 0.69 -23.83 22.97
C LEU A 232 0.81 -22.72 21.92
N ARG A 233 -0.28 -22.02 21.59
CA ARG A 233 -0.23 -20.84 20.70
C ARG A 233 0.59 -19.71 21.31
N ASP A 234 0.43 -19.46 22.60
CA ASP A 234 1.21 -18.45 23.31
C ASP A 234 2.70 -18.83 23.34
N VAL A 235 3.03 -20.09 23.63
CA VAL A 235 4.41 -20.61 23.59
C VAL A 235 4.99 -20.53 22.17
N GLN A 236 4.21 -20.83 21.13
CA GLN A 236 4.61 -20.66 19.74
C GLN A 236 4.98 -19.21 19.42
N GLN A 237 4.26 -18.22 19.97
CA GLN A 237 4.60 -16.80 19.82
C GLN A 237 5.90 -16.44 20.56
N LEU A 238 6.10 -16.93 21.79
CA LEU A 238 7.35 -16.71 22.52
C LEU A 238 8.56 -17.31 21.80
N LEU A 239 8.40 -18.49 21.19
CA LEU A 239 9.42 -19.12 20.36
C LEU A 239 9.72 -18.27 19.11
N ALA A 240 8.71 -17.78 18.41
CA ALA A 240 8.89 -16.92 17.24
C ALA A 240 9.60 -15.59 17.61
N ALA A 241 9.28 -15.02 18.77
CA ALA A 241 9.96 -13.82 19.32
C ALA A 241 11.43 -14.07 19.71
N ASN A 242 11.83 -15.35 19.84
CA ASN A 242 13.19 -15.80 20.10
C ASN A 242 13.86 -16.41 18.85
N GLY A 243 13.32 -16.12 17.66
CA GLY A 243 13.88 -16.59 16.39
C GLY A 243 13.71 -18.10 16.14
N ILE A 244 12.77 -18.75 16.82
CA ILE A 244 12.50 -20.20 16.74
C ILE A 244 11.14 -20.44 16.08
N MET A 245 11.16 -21.07 14.91
CA MET A 245 9.94 -21.53 14.25
C MET A 245 9.43 -22.83 14.90
N SER A 246 8.12 -22.94 15.09
CA SER A 246 7.45 -24.14 15.59
C SER A 246 6.16 -24.45 14.85
N HIS A 247 5.65 -25.68 14.99
CA HIS A 247 4.43 -26.17 14.37
C HIS A 247 3.48 -26.72 15.43
N ILE A 248 2.19 -26.40 15.37
CA ILE A 248 1.17 -26.99 16.25
C ILE A 248 0.26 -27.95 15.48
N GLY A 249 0.22 -29.19 15.93
CA GLY A 249 -0.73 -30.22 15.49
C GLY A 249 -1.74 -30.58 16.58
N SER A 250 -2.90 -31.11 16.20
CA SER A 250 -3.94 -31.56 17.13
C SER A 250 -4.35 -33.00 16.84
N THR A 251 -4.48 -33.83 17.86
CA THR A 251 -4.97 -35.21 17.73
C THR A 251 -6.25 -35.37 18.55
N ASP A 252 -7.37 -35.60 17.86
CA ASP A 252 -8.64 -35.93 18.52
C ASP A 252 -8.59 -37.38 19.03
N ARG A 253 -8.66 -37.54 20.36
CA ARG A 253 -8.72 -38.84 21.05
C ARG A 253 -10.07 -39.07 21.75
N SER A 254 -11.09 -38.28 21.43
CA SER A 254 -12.44 -38.36 22.02
C SER A 254 -13.04 -39.76 21.93
N ARG A 255 -12.80 -40.47 20.81
CA ARG A 255 -13.25 -41.87 20.62
C ARG A 255 -12.66 -42.87 21.63
N GLN A 256 -11.56 -42.54 22.29
CA GLN A 256 -10.90 -43.36 23.31
C GLN A 256 -11.23 -42.88 24.73
N GLY A 257 -12.15 -41.93 24.91
CA GLY A 257 -12.49 -41.32 26.20
C GLY A 257 -11.48 -40.29 26.69
N TRP A 258 -10.45 -39.97 25.89
CA TRP A 258 -9.43 -38.99 26.21
C TRP A 258 -9.76 -37.64 25.57
N ARG A 259 -9.30 -36.57 26.19
CA ARG A 259 -9.43 -35.21 25.63
C ARG A 259 -8.54 -35.06 24.40
N THR A 260 -8.88 -34.10 23.53
CA THR A 260 -8.01 -33.68 22.43
C THR A 260 -6.67 -33.21 23.00
N ILE A 261 -5.58 -33.74 22.46
CA ILE A 261 -4.23 -33.34 22.83
C ILE A 261 -3.64 -32.55 21.66
N HIS A 262 -3.11 -31.38 21.97
CA HIS A 262 -2.38 -30.53 21.06
C HIS A 262 -0.89 -30.74 21.29
N ARG A 263 -0.11 -30.70 20.21
CA ARG A 263 1.34 -30.86 20.24
C ARG A 263 1.99 -29.70 19.52
N LEU A 264 2.90 -29.01 20.19
CA LEU A 264 3.83 -28.07 19.58
C LEU A 264 5.14 -28.81 19.29
N VAL A 265 5.70 -28.65 18.10
CA VAL A 265 6.98 -29.25 17.71
C VAL A 265 7.94 -28.22 17.12
N VAL A 266 9.21 -28.29 17.52
CA VAL A 266 10.32 -27.54 16.91
C VAL A 266 11.12 -28.49 16.03
N THR A 267 11.24 -28.14 14.75
CA THR A 267 11.91 -28.95 13.73
C THR A 267 12.91 -28.11 12.93
N GLY A 268 13.88 -28.75 12.28
CA GLY A 268 14.97 -28.09 11.57
C GLY A 268 16.21 -27.88 12.45
N ALA A 269 17.40 -28.14 11.89
CA ALA A 269 18.65 -28.14 12.65
C ALA A 269 18.94 -26.80 13.33
N GLU A 270 18.72 -25.67 12.64
CA GLU A 270 18.95 -24.33 13.18
C GLU A 270 18.02 -24.00 14.36
N PHE A 271 16.72 -24.27 14.23
CA PHE A 271 15.75 -23.98 15.29
C PHE A 271 15.94 -24.90 16.50
N LYS A 272 16.36 -26.15 16.27
CA LYS A 272 16.75 -27.06 17.36
C LYS A 272 18.01 -26.61 18.08
N ASP A 273 19.02 -26.16 17.35
CA ASP A 273 20.24 -25.60 17.94
C ASP A 273 19.91 -24.36 18.76
N LYS A 274 19.09 -23.43 18.22
CA LYS A 274 18.57 -22.29 19.00
C LYS A 274 17.83 -22.76 20.25
N MET A 275 16.83 -23.66 20.13
CA MET A 275 16.07 -24.22 21.26
C MET A 275 16.98 -24.87 22.32
N SER A 276 18.01 -25.61 21.91
CA SER A 276 18.94 -26.30 22.83
C SER A 276 19.73 -25.32 23.71
N ARG A 277 20.04 -24.12 23.19
CA ARG A 277 20.68 -23.05 23.97
C ARG A 277 19.74 -22.46 25.03
N PHE A 278 18.42 -22.53 24.81
CA PHE A 278 17.42 -22.06 25.78
C PHE A 278 17.20 -23.05 26.93
N ILE A 279 17.15 -24.35 26.64
CA ILE A 279 16.78 -25.40 27.61
C ILE A 279 17.97 -25.98 28.42
N GLY A 280 19.19 -25.49 28.20
CA GLY A 280 20.33 -25.60 29.12
C GLY A 280 20.98 -26.98 29.34
N HIS A 281 20.26 -28.10 29.16
CA HIS A 281 20.73 -29.45 29.53
C HIS A 281 20.85 -30.45 28.36
N TYR A 282 20.29 -30.13 27.19
CA TYR A 282 20.28 -31.02 26.02
C TYR A 282 21.33 -30.60 24.98
N GLN A 283 22.57 -31.08 25.10
CA GLN A 283 23.62 -30.85 24.09
C GLN A 283 23.65 -32.00 23.07
N GLY A 284 22.98 -31.80 21.92
CA GLY A 284 23.13 -32.65 20.74
C GLY A 284 23.89 -31.93 19.63
N ILE A 285 24.82 -32.62 18.95
CA ILE A 285 25.40 -32.14 17.68
C ILE A 285 24.44 -32.57 16.56
N TRP A 286 23.71 -31.62 15.97
CA TRP A 286 22.63 -31.87 15.00
C TRP A 286 23.12 -31.75 13.56
N ASP A 287 23.81 -32.77 13.03
CA ASP A 287 24.45 -32.71 11.71
C ASP A 287 23.61 -33.31 10.55
N SER A 288 22.28 -33.27 10.65
CA SER A 288 21.42 -33.84 9.61
C SER A 288 20.18 -33.01 9.31
N THR A 289 20.33 -32.03 8.42
CA THR A 289 19.34 -31.64 7.39
C THR A 289 19.93 -30.46 6.61
N LYS A 290 20.03 -30.59 5.28
CA LYS A 290 20.32 -29.43 4.44
C LYS A 290 19.18 -28.42 4.63
N PRO A 291 19.45 -27.17 5.03
CA PRO A 291 18.40 -26.17 5.11
C PRO A 291 17.81 -25.97 3.71
N ARG A 292 16.48 -25.98 3.59
CA ARG A 292 15.77 -25.72 2.32
C ARG A 292 16.01 -24.30 1.80
N ILE A 293 16.48 -23.39 2.66
CA ILE A 293 16.92 -22.03 2.34
C ILE A 293 18.35 -21.87 2.87
N SER A 294 19.32 -21.60 1.99
CA SER A 294 20.71 -21.35 2.42
C SER A 294 20.82 -19.95 3.01
N PHE A 295 20.57 -19.81 4.31
CA PHE A 295 20.77 -18.56 5.07
C PHE A 295 22.19 -17.99 4.89
N ARG A 296 23.19 -18.88 4.75
CA ARG A 296 24.60 -18.54 4.45
C ARG A 296 24.80 -17.88 3.08
N ALA A 297 23.93 -18.13 2.10
CA ALA A 297 24.00 -17.48 0.78
C ALA A 297 23.37 -16.09 0.82
N LEU A 298 22.28 -15.91 1.58
CA LEU A 298 21.60 -14.62 1.75
C LEU A 298 22.43 -13.64 2.60
N THR A 299 23.08 -14.10 3.67
CA THR A 299 24.01 -13.27 4.47
C THR A 299 25.24 -12.82 3.68
N ARG A 300 25.86 -13.70 2.88
CA ARG A 300 26.94 -13.30 1.95
C ARG A 300 26.46 -12.32 0.86
N GLY A 301 25.20 -12.41 0.47
CA GLY A 301 24.55 -11.44 -0.42
C GLY A 301 24.39 -10.08 0.26
N LYS A 302 23.88 -10.05 1.50
CA LYS A 302 23.78 -8.84 2.33
C LYS A 302 25.14 -8.15 2.49
N ASP A 303 26.17 -8.89 2.88
CA ASP A 303 27.51 -8.34 3.14
C ASP A 303 28.11 -7.71 1.86
N ARG A 304 27.87 -8.33 0.70
CA ARG A 304 28.24 -7.75 -0.61
C ARG A 304 27.45 -6.51 -0.96
N LEU A 305 26.13 -6.53 -0.75
CA LEU A 305 25.26 -5.38 -1.03
C LEU A 305 25.59 -4.16 -0.16
N GLN A 306 25.96 -4.39 1.11
CA GLN A 306 26.45 -3.34 2.00
C GLN A 306 27.80 -2.79 1.54
N ALA A 307 28.73 -3.66 1.13
CA ALA A 307 30.03 -3.24 0.58
C ALA A 307 29.90 -2.45 -0.73
N ASP A 308 28.88 -2.75 -1.54
CA ASP A 308 28.59 -2.08 -2.81
C ASP A 308 27.72 -0.79 -2.64
N GLY A 309 27.49 -0.34 -1.40
CA GLY A 309 26.72 0.88 -1.10
C GLY A 309 25.20 0.75 -1.27
N GLN A 310 24.68 -0.45 -1.48
CA GLN A 310 23.25 -0.74 -1.66
C GLN A 310 22.55 -0.98 -0.30
N VAL A 311 22.65 -0.01 0.60
CA VAL A 311 22.15 -0.10 2.00
C VAL A 311 20.66 -0.47 2.05
N ALA A 312 19.82 0.15 1.24
CA ALA A 312 18.38 -0.13 1.20
C ALA A 312 18.03 -1.55 0.68
N LEU A 313 18.91 -2.18 -0.11
CA LEU A 313 18.72 -3.56 -0.57
C LEU A 313 19.22 -4.55 0.49
N ALA A 314 20.33 -4.24 1.15
CA ALA A 314 20.85 -5.00 2.27
C ALA A 314 19.86 -5.03 3.45
N GLU A 315 19.20 -3.91 3.76
CA GLU A 315 18.12 -3.84 4.76
C GLU A 315 16.90 -4.68 4.38
N ARG A 316 16.50 -4.71 3.11
CA ARG A 316 15.43 -5.61 2.63
C ARG A 316 15.82 -7.08 2.75
N VAL A 317 17.07 -7.42 2.46
CA VAL A 317 17.60 -8.79 2.65
C VAL A 317 17.62 -9.16 4.14
N GLU A 318 17.93 -8.22 5.03
CA GLU A 318 17.85 -8.40 6.47
C GLU A 318 16.43 -8.63 6.97
N GLN A 319 15.46 -7.86 6.48
CA GLN A 319 14.03 -8.09 6.77
C GLN A 319 13.55 -9.47 6.27
N LEU A 320 14.04 -9.92 5.12
CA LEU A 320 13.81 -11.26 4.57
C LEU A 320 14.47 -12.37 5.41
N LEU A 321 15.58 -12.09 6.10
CA LEU A 321 16.23 -13.05 7.02
C LEU A 321 15.41 -13.24 8.32
N THR A 322 14.58 -12.27 8.70
CA THR A 322 13.73 -12.35 9.90
C THR A 322 12.28 -12.77 9.59
N ALA A 323 11.96 -13.15 8.35
CA ALA A 323 10.60 -13.52 7.95
C ALA A 323 10.59 -14.89 7.27
N VAL A 324 9.70 -15.78 7.70
CA VAL A 324 9.55 -17.12 7.12
C VAL A 324 8.18 -17.26 6.49
N PRO A 325 8.09 -17.72 5.22
CA PRO A 325 6.79 -17.94 4.59
C PRO A 325 6.04 -19.12 5.22
N ASP A 326 4.76 -18.93 5.40
CA ASP A 326 3.81 -19.94 5.82
C ASP A 326 2.51 -19.88 5.03
N ARG A 327 1.96 -21.04 4.69
CA ARG A 327 0.79 -21.11 3.81
C ARG A 327 -0.48 -20.88 4.62
N ILE A 328 -1.37 -20.01 4.15
CA ILE A 328 -2.70 -19.83 4.73
C ILE A 328 -3.54 -21.07 4.45
N VAL A 329 -4.11 -21.69 5.50
CA VAL A 329 -4.97 -22.89 5.40
C VAL A 329 -6.44 -22.60 5.68
N SER A 330 -6.76 -21.54 6.43
CA SER A 330 -8.15 -21.09 6.60
C SER A 330 -8.27 -19.59 6.83
N ILE A 331 -9.40 -19.03 6.39
CA ILE A 331 -9.86 -17.66 6.65
C ILE A 331 -11.34 -17.76 7.02
N GLU A 332 -11.68 -17.56 8.28
CA GLU A 332 -13.01 -17.83 8.82
C GLU A 332 -13.61 -16.58 9.49
N PRO A 333 -14.86 -16.19 9.19
CA PRO A 333 -15.53 -15.09 9.90
C PRO A 333 -15.84 -15.51 11.35
N ILE A 334 -15.47 -14.68 12.33
CA ILE A 334 -15.65 -14.98 13.77
C ILE A 334 -16.67 -14.06 14.47
N GLY A 335 -17.21 -13.07 13.77
CA GLY A 335 -18.26 -12.19 14.28
C GLY A 335 -17.86 -10.72 14.34
N LEU A 336 -18.62 -9.91 15.07
CA LEU A 336 -18.34 -8.49 15.28
C LEU A 336 -17.51 -8.31 16.54
N SER A 337 -16.48 -7.47 16.49
CA SER A 337 -15.71 -7.07 17.66
C SER A 337 -15.35 -5.60 17.58
N GLU A 338 -15.05 -5.04 18.75
CA GLU A 338 -14.46 -3.72 18.85
C GLU A 338 -13.02 -3.76 18.30
N VAL A 339 -12.69 -2.77 17.45
CA VAL A 339 -11.38 -2.68 16.81
C VAL A 339 -10.72 -1.35 17.10
N PHE A 340 -9.40 -1.37 17.18
CA PHE A 340 -8.58 -0.21 17.48
C PHE A 340 -7.51 -0.06 16.41
N ASP A 341 -7.28 1.16 15.97
CA ASP A 341 -6.09 1.54 15.21
C ASP A 341 -5.07 2.05 16.22
N PHE A 342 -3.79 1.79 16.00
CA PHE A 342 -2.73 2.27 16.88
C PHE A 342 -1.56 2.77 16.06
N GLU A 343 -0.91 3.78 16.61
CA GLU A 343 0.27 4.39 16.01
C GLU A 343 1.53 3.76 16.61
N VAL A 344 2.44 3.38 15.72
CA VAL A 344 3.74 2.80 16.04
C VAL A 344 4.80 3.77 15.53
N GLU A 345 5.66 4.23 16.42
CA GLU A 345 6.81 5.08 16.10
C GLU A 345 7.82 4.32 15.21
N ASP A 346 8.42 5.04 14.26
CA ASP A 346 9.63 4.68 13.51
C ASP A 346 9.65 3.36 12.70
N VAL A 347 8.57 2.57 12.68
CA VAL A 347 8.57 1.30 11.94
C VAL A 347 7.30 1.11 11.12
N HIS A 348 7.48 0.98 9.80
CA HIS A 348 6.44 0.52 8.88
C HIS A 348 6.15 -0.99 8.99
N MET A 349 6.55 -1.65 10.08
CA MET A 349 6.41 -3.10 10.28
C MET A 349 5.91 -3.39 11.68
N LEU A 350 4.85 -4.20 11.75
CA LEU A 350 4.26 -4.68 12.97
C LEU A 350 4.16 -6.21 12.92
N CYS A 351 4.29 -6.86 14.08
CA CYS A 351 3.99 -8.26 14.25
C CYS A 351 2.67 -8.42 15.04
N GLY A 352 1.67 -9.08 14.44
CA GLY A 352 0.43 -9.46 15.12
C GLY A 352 0.31 -10.99 15.21
N ASN A 353 0.44 -11.58 16.40
CA ASN A 353 0.47 -13.04 16.60
C ASN A 353 1.46 -13.79 15.68
N GLY A 354 2.62 -13.21 15.42
CA GLY A 354 3.63 -13.76 14.51
C GLY A 354 3.49 -13.29 13.05
N PHE A 355 2.35 -12.74 12.63
CA PHE A 355 2.16 -12.32 11.24
C PHE A 355 2.79 -10.95 11.00
N TYR A 356 3.47 -10.81 9.86
CA TYR A 356 3.85 -9.49 9.36
C TYR A 356 2.59 -8.71 8.97
N THR A 357 2.31 -7.64 9.69
CA THR A 357 1.24 -6.70 9.38
C THR A 357 1.82 -5.31 9.20
N SER A 358 1.35 -4.57 8.21
CA SER A 358 1.82 -3.21 7.96
C SER A 358 0.75 -2.42 7.23
N ASN A 359 0.42 -1.26 7.80
CA ASN A 359 -0.50 -0.33 7.19
C ASN A 359 0.24 0.97 6.83
N SER A 360 1.25 0.89 5.96
CA SER A 360 1.83 2.11 5.39
C SER A 360 0.84 2.76 4.42
N ARG A 361 0.50 4.03 4.66
CA ARG A 361 -0.01 4.92 3.61
C ARG A 361 1.18 5.31 2.75
N ARG A 362 1.01 5.26 1.43
CA ARG A 362 2.03 5.79 0.50
C ARG A 362 2.15 7.30 0.74
N GLY A 363 3.37 7.82 0.81
CA GLY A 363 3.60 9.26 0.87
C GLY A 363 3.03 9.95 -0.38
N ALA A 364 2.31 11.06 -0.19
CA ALA A 364 1.88 11.91 -1.29
C ALA A 364 2.97 12.93 -1.60
N LEU A 365 3.46 12.96 -2.85
CA LEU A 365 4.51 13.86 -3.31
C LEU A 365 4.00 14.72 -4.47
N MET A 366 4.35 16.00 -4.47
CA MET A 366 4.15 16.90 -5.60
C MET A 366 5.49 17.48 -6.03
N LEU A 367 5.81 17.33 -7.31
CA LEU A 367 6.97 17.94 -7.93
C LEU A 367 6.51 19.14 -8.75
N MET A 368 7.23 20.24 -8.63
CA MET A 368 6.92 21.50 -9.30
C MET A 368 8.16 22.04 -9.99
N ILE A 369 8.00 22.56 -11.20
CA ILE A 369 9.10 23.15 -11.97
C ILE A 369 8.69 24.52 -12.52
N ASN A 370 9.62 25.47 -12.55
CA ASN A 370 9.35 26.79 -13.13
C ASN A 370 9.35 26.77 -14.67
N ASP A 371 8.55 27.65 -15.25
CA ASP A 371 8.39 27.83 -16.70
C ASP A 371 9.67 28.24 -17.45
N TRP A 372 10.72 28.66 -16.76
CA TRP A 372 12.02 29.01 -17.35
C TRP A 372 13.04 27.86 -17.30
N HIS A 373 12.73 26.73 -16.64
CA HIS A 373 13.70 25.68 -16.40
C HIS A 373 14.09 24.91 -17.69
N PRO A 374 15.37 24.51 -17.90
CA PRO A 374 15.79 23.79 -19.10
C PRO A 374 15.05 22.48 -19.36
N ASP A 375 14.80 21.71 -18.30
CA ASP A 375 14.11 20.41 -18.37
C ASP A 375 12.57 20.51 -18.45
N LEU A 376 12.00 21.70 -18.65
CA LEU A 376 10.55 21.92 -18.60
C LEU A 376 9.77 21.02 -19.56
N LEU A 377 10.21 20.88 -20.81
CA LEU A 377 9.50 20.08 -21.82
C LEU A 377 9.51 18.58 -21.48
N ASP A 378 10.63 18.08 -20.97
CA ASP A 378 10.76 16.69 -20.52
C ASP A 378 9.88 16.46 -19.29
N PHE A 379 9.88 17.40 -18.34
CA PHE A 379 9.04 17.36 -17.15
C PHE A 379 7.54 17.32 -17.49
N ILE A 380 7.09 18.13 -18.45
CA ILE A 380 5.68 18.15 -18.88
C ILE A 380 5.25 16.80 -19.45
N THR A 381 6.12 16.15 -20.21
CA THR A 381 5.78 14.95 -21.00
C THR A 381 6.13 13.63 -20.31
N VAL A 382 6.88 13.64 -19.19
CA VAL A 382 7.41 12.44 -18.53
C VAL A 382 6.35 11.38 -18.23
N LYS A 383 5.14 11.80 -17.83
CA LYS A 383 4.03 10.89 -17.50
C LYS A 383 3.24 10.37 -18.69
N GLN A 384 3.54 10.84 -19.90
CA GLN A 384 3.03 10.20 -21.12
C GLN A 384 3.71 8.84 -21.34
N THR A 385 4.87 8.61 -20.72
CA THR A 385 5.57 7.32 -20.74
C THR A 385 5.18 6.50 -19.51
N MET A 386 4.56 5.34 -19.73
CA MET A 386 4.15 4.46 -18.63
C MET A 386 5.33 4.03 -17.76
N GLY A 387 5.12 4.01 -16.44
CA GLY A 387 6.11 3.56 -15.46
C GLY A 387 7.09 4.64 -15.00
N GLN A 388 7.07 5.84 -15.58
CA GLN A 388 7.88 6.97 -15.11
C GLN A 388 7.10 7.82 -14.08
N VAL A 389 7.78 8.21 -12.99
CA VAL A 389 7.26 9.11 -11.94
C VAL A 389 5.87 8.71 -11.42
N THR A 390 5.67 7.42 -11.12
CA THR A 390 4.37 6.81 -10.81
C THR A 390 3.76 7.19 -9.45
N ASN A 391 4.52 7.89 -8.58
CA ASN A 391 4.12 8.19 -7.20
C ASN A 391 4.22 9.69 -6.83
N ALA A 392 4.32 10.59 -7.81
CA ALA A 392 4.33 12.03 -7.56
C ALA A 392 3.39 12.76 -8.52
N ASN A 393 2.64 13.74 -8.07
CA ASN A 393 1.87 14.65 -8.93
C ASN A 393 2.81 15.70 -9.52
N LEU A 394 2.57 16.13 -10.76
CA LEU A 394 3.38 17.14 -11.43
C LEU A 394 2.60 18.44 -11.63
N SER A 395 3.24 19.57 -11.37
CA SER A 395 2.69 20.90 -11.71
C SER A 395 3.76 21.84 -12.28
N VAL A 396 3.36 22.71 -13.19
CA VAL A 396 4.23 23.78 -13.71
C VAL A 396 3.95 25.09 -12.97
N CYS A 397 4.99 25.73 -12.45
CA CYS A 397 4.94 27.08 -11.90
C CYS A 397 5.01 28.09 -13.04
N VAL A 398 3.86 28.69 -13.36
CA VAL A 398 3.68 29.64 -14.46
C VAL A 398 3.79 31.08 -13.94
N SER A 399 4.61 31.89 -14.61
CA SER A 399 4.81 33.31 -14.36
C SER A 399 3.88 34.19 -15.20
N ASN A 400 3.70 35.44 -14.77
CA ASN A 400 2.94 36.42 -15.53
C ASN A 400 3.66 36.78 -16.84
N GLY A 401 4.99 36.82 -16.80
CA GLY A 401 5.85 37.03 -17.98
C GLY A 401 5.64 35.96 -19.04
N PHE A 402 5.57 34.69 -18.64
CA PHE A 402 5.30 33.59 -19.56
C PHE A 402 3.92 33.69 -20.18
N MET A 403 2.87 33.93 -19.38
CA MET A 403 1.51 34.08 -19.91
C MET A 403 1.37 35.28 -20.85
N LYS A 404 2.08 36.37 -20.59
CA LYS A 404 2.18 37.50 -21.53
C LYS A 404 2.84 37.06 -22.84
N ALA A 405 3.96 36.35 -22.78
CA ALA A 405 4.64 35.82 -23.95
C ALA A 405 3.76 34.85 -24.77
N VAL A 406 2.96 34.01 -24.10
CA VAL A 406 1.96 33.14 -24.74
C VAL A 406 0.91 33.96 -25.50
N LYS A 407 0.33 34.99 -24.86
CA LYS A 407 -0.70 35.84 -25.48
C LYS A 407 -0.16 36.63 -26.67
N GLU A 408 1.05 37.19 -26.53
CA GLU A 408 1.71 38.03 -27.54
C GLU A 408 2.53 37.25 -28.59
N ASP A 409 2.56 35.91 -28.52
CA ASP A 409 3.31 35.02 -29.43
C ASP A 409 4.83 35.26 -29.46
N LEU A 410 5.38 35.56 -28.28
CA LEU A 410 6.79 35.83 -28.08
C LEU A 410 7.62 34.56 -27.86
N ASP A 411 8.92 34.72 -28.01
CA ASP A 411 9.90 33.70 -27.65
C ASP A 411 10.08 33.64 -26.13
N TRP A 412 10.45 32.47 -25.62
CA TRP A 412 10.70 32.20 -24.21
C TRP A 412 12.05 31.51 -24.05
N GLU A 413 12.86 32.00 -23.11
CA GLU A 413 14.20 31.49 -22.86
C GLU A 413 14.18 30.47 -21.73
N LEU A 414 14.68 29.27 -22.02
CA LEU A 414 14.97 28.26 -21.01
C LEU A 414 16.39 28.46 -20.50
N VAL A 415 16.49 28.82 -19.23
CA VAL A 415 17.73 29.27 -18.58
C VAL A 415 17.90 28.60 -17.22
N PHE A 416 19.12 28.57 -16.72
CA PHE A 416 19.42 28.11 -15.36
C PHE A 416 20.45 29.03 -14.71
N PRO A 417 20.48 29.17 -13.38
CA PRO A 417 21.58 29.87 -12.71
C PRO A 417 22.94 29.31 -13.16
N ASP A 418 23.91 30.19 -13.33
CA ASP A 418 25.29 29.75 -13.54
C ASP A 418 25.82 29.10 -12.26
N THR A 419 25.96 27.77 -12.30
CA THR A 419 26.39 26.95 -11.17
C THR A 419 27.90 26.96 -10.97
N THR A 420 28.67 27.69 -11.81
CA THR A 420 30.14 27.79 -11.69
C THR A 420 30.60 28.77 -10.61
N TYR A 421 29.68 29.58 -10.06
CA TYR A 421 29.98 30.42 -8.89
C TYR A 421 30.35 29.55 -7.70
N GLU A 422 31.48 29.82 -7.05
CA GLU A 422 31.99 29.02 -5.91
C GLU A 422 30.99 28.96 -4.75
N ASP A 423 30.19 30.01 -4.57
CA ASP A 423 29.18 30.14 -3.50
C ASP A 423 27.74 29.79 -3.96
N TYR A 424 27.58 29.14 -5.12
CA TYR A 424 26.27 28.78 -5.67
C TYR A 424 25.45 27.95 -4.68
N THR A 425 26.06 26.94 -4.07
CA THR A 425 25.37 26.00 -3.17
C THR A 425 24.85 26.70 -1.91
N GLU A 426 25.55 27.71 -1.43
CA GLU A 426 25.18 28.47 -0.23
C GLU A 426 24.15 29.57 -0.52
N VAL A 427 24.18 30.16 -1.71
CA VAL A 427 23.39 31.38 -2.03
C VAL A 427 22.13 31.08 -2.82
N TRP A 428 22.11 30.01 -3.63
CA TRP A 428 20.95 29.65 -4.43
C TRP A 428 19.80 29.09 -3.58
N ASP A 429 18.66 29.78 -3.61
CA ASP A 429 17.46 29.46 -2.84
C ASP A 429 16.25 29.12 -3.71
N GLY A 430 16.46 28.95 -5.02
CA GLY A 430 15.39 28.69 -5.99
C GLY A 430 14.78 29.94 -6.64
N ASP A 431 15.19 31.16 -6.24
CA ASP A 431 14.68 32.42 -6.80
C ASP A 431 15.61 32.99 -7.88
N LEU A 432 15.27 32.71 -9.15
CA LEU A 432 16.05 33.17 -10.31
C LEU A 432 16.09 34.69 -10.45
N GLU A 433 15.02 35.39 -10.05
CA GLU A 433 14.95 36.84 -10.17
C GLU A 433 15.85 37.51 -9.13
N LYS A 434 15.88 36.97 -7.90
CA LYS A 434 16.85 37.38 -6.88
C LYS A 434 18.29 37.14 -7.33
N TRP A 435 18.56 36.01 -7.97
CA TRP A 435 19.88 35.68 -8.51
C TRP A 435 20.34 36.68 -9.57
N LYS A 436 19.49 36.98 -10.56
CA LYS A 436 19.76 38.00 -11.59
C LYS A 436 19.93 39.39 -10.99
N ALA A 437 19.08 39.78 -10.03
CA ALA A 437 19.14 41.08 -9.37
C ALA A 437 20.45 41.29 -8.57
N ALA A 438 21.06 40.20 -8.10
CA ALA A 438 22.38 40.22 -7.47
C ALA A 438 23.55 40.38 -8.48
N GLY A 439 23.26 40.53 -9.79
CA GLY A 439 24.26 40.68 -10.85
C GLY A 439 24.95 39.37 -11.22
N ARG A 440 24.35 38.22 -10.88
CA ARG A 440 24.91 36.89 -11.16
C ARG A 440 24.47 36.35 -12.51
N GLY A 441 25.35 35.59 -13.16
CA GLY A 441 25.12 35.03 -14.48
C GLY A 441 24.04 33.95 -14.52
N VAL A 442 23.40 33.80 -15.67
CA VAL A 442 22.50 32.68 -16.01
C VAL A 442 23.00 32.02 -17.30
N VAL A 443 22.91 30.69 -17.36
CA VAL A 443 23.25 29.92 -18.55
C VAL A 443 21.99 29.78 -19.41
N HIS A 444 22.08 30.23 -20.65
CA HIS A 444 21.05 30.00 -21.66
C HIS A 444 21.21 28.60 -22.27
N TYR A 445 20.12 27.84 -22.31
CA TYR A 445 20.11 26.49 -22.89
C TYR A 445 19.40 26.45 -24.23
N ARG A 446 18.21 27.08 -24.30
CA ARG A 446 17.38 27.04 -25.50
C ARG A 446 16.37 28.20 -25.50
N THR A 447 16.03 28.68 -26.69
CA THR A 447 14.87 29.55 -26.91
C THR A 447 13.77 28.76 -27.64
N VAL A 448 12.53 28.88 -27.16
CA VAL A 448 11.35 28.18 -27.69
C VAL A 448 10.19 29.18 -27.80
N LYS A 449 9.22 28.97 -28.69
CA LYS A 449 7.99 29.77 -28.66
C LYS A 449 7.21 29.51 -27.37
N ALA A 450 6.80 30.56 -26.66
CA ALA A 450 6.02 30.42 -25.42
C ALA A 450 4.73 29.62 -25.66
N ARG A 451 4.08 29.83 -26.82
CA ARG A 451 2.90 29.09 -27.24
C ARG A 451 3.14 27.59 -27.45
N GLU A 452 4.32 27.18 -27.89
CA GLU A 452 4.64 25.75 -28.05
C GLU A 452 4.70 25.07 -26.68
N ILE A 453 5.39 25.68 -25.72
CA ILE A 453 5.45 25.18 -24.34
C ILE A 453 4.03 25.11 -23.74
N TRP A 454 3.25 26.18 -23.89
CA TRP A 454 1.87 26.21 -23.40
C TRP A 454 1.00 25.12 -24.03
N HIS A 455 1.10 24.94 -25.34
CA HIS A 455 0.38 23.87 -26.04
C HIS A 455 0.78 22.48 -25.52
N THR A 456 2.07 22.23 -25.26
CA THR A 456 2.54 20.97 -24.66
C THR A 456 1.97 20.75 -23.25
N ILE A 457 1.89 21.78 -22.42
CA ILE A 457 1.24 21.71 -21.08
C ILE A 457 -0.22 21.27 -21.23
N ILE A 458 -0.98 21.97 -22.07
CA ILE A 458 -2.41 21.71 -22.29
C ILE A 458 -2.64 20.30 -22.85
N GLU A 459 -1.88 19.91 -23.88
CA GLU A 459 -2.02 18.60 -24.51
C GLU A 459 -1.68 17.48 -23.51
N SER A 460 -0.61 17.65 -22.71
CA SER A 460 -0.24 16.64 -21.71
C SER A 460 -1.29 16.51 -20.61
N ALA A 461 -1.79 17.64 -20.08
CA ALA A 461 -2.85 17.65 -19.09
C ALA A 461 -4.13 17.00 -19.62
N TRP A 462 -4.49 17.25 -20.88
CA TRP A 462 -5.62 16.60 -21.54
C TRP A 462 -5.45 15.08 -21.72
N LYS A 463 -4.22 14.62 -22.03
CA LYS A 463 -3.90 13.20 -22.21
C LYS A 463 -3.84 12.44 -20.88
N SER A 464 -3.26 13.04 -19.84
CA SER A 464 -2.84 12.31 -18.62
C SER A 464 -3.37 12.88 -17.30
N ALA A 465 -4.20 13.94 -17.34
CA ALA A 465 -4.56 14.79 -16.20
C ALA A 465 -3.37 15.48 -15.51
N GLU A 466 -2.18 15.49 -16.13
CA GLU A 466 -0.97 16.13 -15.62
C GLU A 466 -0.11 16.74 -16.74
N PRO A 467 0.66 17.82 -16.48
CA PRO A 467 0.80 18.49 -15.19
C PRO A 467 -0.38 19.45 -14.87
N GLY A 468 -0.58 19.71 -13.59
CA GLY A 468 -1.35 20.88 -13.14
C GLY A 468 -0.59 22.18 -13.39
N VAL A 469 -1.25 23.32 -13.17
CA VAL A 469 -0.60 24.64 -13.26
C VAL A 469 -0.78 25.40 -11.95
N VAL A 470 0.30 26.04 -11.50
CA VAL A 470 0.29 26.97 -10.37
C VAL A 470 0.84 28.30 -10.85
N PHE A 471 0.04 29.36 -10.74
CA PHE A 471 0.44 30.71 -11.14
C PHE A 471 1.30 31.35 -10.04
N MET A 472 2.54 30.86 -9.89
CA MET A 472 3.36 31.07 -8.70
C MET A 472 3.75 32.54 -8.47
N GLU A 473 3.95 33.31 -9.54
CA GLU A 473 4.22 34.75 -9.43
C GLU A 473 3.00 35.51 -8.89
N TYR A 474 1.83 35.30 -9.48
CA TYR A 474 0.58 35.87 -8.99
C TYR A 474 0.25 35.41 -7.56
N TYR A 475 0.49 34.14 -7.23
CA TYR A 475 0.35 33.64 -5.87
C TYR A 475 1.21 34.43 -4.88
N ASN A 476 2.49 34.65 -5.19
CA ASN A 476 3.37 35.45 -4.32
C ASN A 476 2.93 36.91 -4.21
N GLN A 477 2.41 37.53 -5.28
CA GLN A 477 1.84 38.89 -5.23
C GLN A 477 0.64 38.99 -4.27
N MET A 478 -0.16 37.91 -4.20
CA MET A 478 -1.30 37.82 -3.30
C MET A 478 -0.93 37.38 -1.87
N SER A 479 0.23 36.76 -1.68
CA SER A 479 0.62 36.16 -0.39
C SER A 479 0.83 37.21 0.70
N ASN A 480 0.33 36.95 1.91
CA ASN A 480 0.59 37.77 3.08
C ASN A 480 2.03 37.67 3.60
N SER A 481 2.77 36.63 3.21
CA SER A 481 4.16 36.41 3.62
C SER A 481 5.20 37.04 2.68
N TRP A 482 4.76 37.73 1.62
CA TRP A 482 5.59 38.18 0.50
C TRP A 482 6.88 38.94 0.89
N TYR A 483 6.87 39.66 2.02
CA TYR A 483 7.99 40.51 2.44
C TYR A 483 9.06 39.81 3.29
N PHE A 484 8.82 38.56 3.72
CA PHE A 484 9.75 37.84 4.60
C PHE A 484 9.87 36.34 4.35
N ASN A 485 8.89 35.72 3.69
CA ASN A 485 8.87 34.28 3.43
C ASN A 485 8.15 33.97 2.12
N ARG A 486 8.92 33.88 1.04
CA ARG A 486 8.41 33.64 -0.32
C ARG A 486 7.84 32.23 -0.43
N ILE A 487 6.70 32.09 -1.11
CA ILE A 487 6.13 30.78 -1.47
C ILE A 487 6.89 30.21 -2.67
N ILE A 488 7.39 28.99 -2.54
CA ILE A 488 8.20 28.33 -3.58
C ILE A 488 7.53 27.08 -4.15
N CYS A 489 6.61 26.48 -3.41
CA CYS A 489 5.85 25.29 -3.82
C CYS A 489 4.47 25.27 -3.16
N THR A 490 3.68 24.25 -3.48
CA THR A 490 2.47 23.90 -2.73
C THR A 490 2.60 22.55 -2.06
N ASN A 491 1.74 22.27 -1.09
CA ASN A 491 1.54 20.92 -0.56
C ASN A 491 0.98 19.97 -1.65
N PRO A 492 0.90 18.65 -1.39
CA PRO A 492 0.54 17.66 -2.41
C PRO A 492 -0.84 17.78 -3.05
N CYS A 493 -1.76 18.59 -2.50
CA CYS A 493 -3.08 18.81 -3.06
C CYS A 493 -3.23 20.20 -3.73
N GLY A 494 -2.23 21.09 -3.61
CA GLY A 494 -2.20 22.38 -4.34
C GLY A 494 -2.96 23.54 -3.66
N GLU A 495 -3.59 23.30 -2.50
CA GLU A 495 -4.34 24.30 -1.74
C GLU A 495 -3.44 25.16 -0.86
N GLN A 496 -2.32 24.64 -0.35
CA GLN A 496 -1.46 25.38 0.57
C GLN A 496 -0.15 25.74 -0.11
N GLY A 497 0.08 27.03 -0.33
CA GLY A 497 1.39 27.55 -0.71
C GLY A 497 2.33 27.49 0.48
N LEU A 498 3.52 26.92 0.28
CA LEU A 498 4.52 26.73 1.30
C LEU A 498 5.86 27.39 0.92
N PRO A 499 6.50 28.10 1.86
CA PRO A 499 7.91 28.44 1.77
C PRO A 499 8.77 27.19 2.05
N GLY A 500 10.09 27.32 1.95
CA GLY A 500 11.01 26.29 2.43
C GLY A 500 10.71 25.94 3.89
N TRP A 501 10.65 24.64 4.21
CA TRP A 501 10.28 24.12 5.53
C TRP A 501 8.88 24.53 6.04
N GLY A 502 8.00 25.02 5.16
CA GLY A 502 6.61 25.34 5.47
C GLY A 502 5.81 24.14 5.96
N VAL A 503 4.90 24.37 6.92
CA VAL A 503 3.99 23.35 7.47
C VAL A 503 2.55 23.77 7.21
N CYS A 504 1.67 22.79 7.05
CA CYS A 504 0.26 22.99 6.79
C CYS A 504 -0.60 22.45 7.94
N ASN A 505 -1.29 23.34 8.67
CA ASN A 505 -2.25 22.98 9.71
C ASN A 505 -3.66 23.21 9.19
N LEU A 506 -4.40 22.12 8.94
CA LEU A 506 -5.69 22.15 8.24
C LEU A 506 -6.88 21.80 9.12
N SER A 507 -8.01 22.44 8.86
CA SER A 507 -9.34 22.02 9.34
C SER A 507 -10.41 22.45 8.36
N ALA A 508 -11.64 21.92 8.48
CA ALA A 508 -12.73 22.29 7.59
C ALA A 508 -14.07 22.43 8.35
N ILE A 509 -14.83 23.46 8.02
CA ILE A 509 -16.20 23.68 8.53
C ILE A 509 -17.19 22.91 7.67
N ASN A 510 -18.12 22.19 8.30
CA ASN A 510 -19.23 21.56 7.58
C ASN A 510 -20.36 22.57 7.33
N LEU A 511 -20.36 23.18 6.15
CA LEU A 511 -21.34 24.18 5.72
C LEU A 511 -22.77 23.64 5.67
N SER A 512 -22.97 22.32 5.52
CA SER A 512 -24.31 21.74 5.42
C SER A 512 -25.14 21.80 6.70
N LYS A 513 -24.48 22.14 7.82
CA LYS A 513 -25.10 22.34 9.14
C LYS A 513 -25.53 23.79 9.40
N PHE A 514 -25.25 24.72 8.50
CA PHE A 514 -25.56 26.14 8.67
C PHE A 514 -26.73 26.60 7.79
N TYR A 515 -27.72 25.74 7.60
CA TYR A 515 -28.98 26.11 6.94
C TYR A 515 -30.03 26.46 8.01
N ASP A 516 -30.51 27.70 7.98
CA ASP A 516 -31.62 28.18 8.81
C ASP A 516 -32.93 28.00 8.03
N GLU A 517 -33.68 26.97 8.39
CA GLU A 517 -34.93 26.59 7.72
C GLU A 517 -36.03 27.66 7.86
N GLU A 518 -36.09 28.37 9.00
CA GLU A 518 -37.12 29.38 9.24
C GLU A 518 -36.92 30.62 8.36
N LYS A 519 -35.65 31.00 8.13
CA LYS A 519 -35.30 32.17 7.31
C LYS A 519 -35.03 31.83 5.85
N HIS A 520 -34.86 30.54 5.54
CA HIS A 520 -34.35 30.08 4.25
C HIS A 520 -33.06 30.82 3.86
N ASP A 521 -32.12 30.91 4.80
CA ASP A 521 -30.82 31.57 4.65
C ASP A 521 -29.75 30.77 5.41
N VAL A 522 -28.50 31.23 5.34
CA VAL A 522 -27.41 30.69 6.15
C VAL A 522 -27.60 31.11 7.62
N ALA A 523 -27.31 30.20 8.55
CA ALA A 523 -27.21 30.48 9.98
C ALA A 523 -25.94 31.31 10.29
N TRP A 524 -25.93 32.58 9.86
CA TRP A 524 -24.75 33.46 9.87
C TRP A 524 -24.12 33.63 11.25
N GLU A 525 -24.91 33.72 12.32
CA GLU A 525 -24.41 33.89 13.69
C GLU A 525 -23.64 32.64 14.16
N GLU A 526 -24.19 31.45 13.92
CA GLU A 526 -23.54 30.18 14.27
C GLU A 526 -22.30 29.93 13.42
N LEU A 527 -22.35 30.30 12.13
CA LEU A 527 -21.22 30.23 11.22
C LEU A 527 -20.07 31.15 11.69
N ALA A 528 -20.38 32.35 12.17
CA ALA A 528 -19.38 33.24 12.76
C ALA A 528 -18.73 32.59 13.97
N VAL A 529 -19.51 32.14 14.96
CA VAL A 529 -18.98 31.50 16.17
C VAL A 529 -18.08 30.31 15.82
N THR A 530 -18.54 29.45 14.90
CA THR A 530 -17.78 28.28 14.45
C THR A 530 -16.48 28.68 13.79
N THR A 531 -16.51 29.65 12.87
CA THR A 531 -15.32 30.16 12.17
C THR A 531 -14.27 30.66 13.17
N ARG A 532 -14.69 31.47 14.14
CA ARG A 532 -13.78 32.05 15.14
C ARG A 532 -13.18 30.97 16.04
N TYR A 533 -13.95 29.96 16.43
CA TYR A 533 -13.45 28.82 17.19
C TYR A 533 -12.50 27.93 16.38
N SER A 534 -12.79 27.70 15.10
CA SER A 534 -11.92 26.92 14.22
C SER A 534 -10.55 27.59 14.04
N VAL A 535 -10.49 28.91 13.88
CA VAL A 535 -9.21 29.64 13.82
C VAL A 535 -8.42 29.50 15.11
N ARG A 536 -9.08 29.63 16.28
CA ARG A 536 -8.41 29.44 17.58
C ARG A 536 -7.93 28.01 17.78
N PHE A 537 -8.73 27.02 17.36
CA PHE A 537 -8.34 25.62 17.40
C PHE A 537 -7.09 25.37 16.56
N LEU A 538 -7.08 25.83 15.31
CA LEU A 538 -5.93 25.75 14.41
C LEU A 538 -4.66 26.41 15.01
N ASP A 539 -4.79 27.62 15.57
CA ASP A 539 -3.66 28.31 16.23
C ASP A 539 -3.10 27.49 17.41
N ASN A 540 -3.95 26.87 18.22
CA ASN A 540 -3.52 26.06 19.36
C ASN A 540 -2.82 24.77 18.91
N VAL A 541 -3.22 24.18 17.78
CA VAL A 541 -2.59 22.95 17.25
C VAL A 541 -1.13 23.19 16.90
N ILE A 542 -0.76 24.39 16.45
CA ILE A 542 0.64 24.75 16.16
C ILE A 542 1.55 24.47 17.35
N ASP A 543 1.13 24.84 18.56
CA ASP A 543 1.92 24.71 19.78
C ASP A 543 1.89 23.28 20.35
N LYS A 544 0.95 22.44 19.90
CA LYS A 544 0.81 21.03 20.29
C LYS A 544 1.43 20.05 19.29
N THR A 545 1.72 20.50 18.09
CA THR A 545 2.28 19.67 17.02
C THR A 545 3.71 19.26 17.38
N PRO A 546 4.04 17.95 17.42
CA PRO A 546 5.43 17.50 17.46
C PRO A 546 6.07 17.71 16.08
N TYR A 547 7.13 18.50 16.03
CA TYR A 547 7.89 18.73 14.80
C TYR A 547 9.07 17.76 14.73
N HIS A 548 9.27 17.17 13.56
CA HIS A 548 10.34 16.19 13.34
C HIS A 548 11.66 16.85 12.94
N PHE A 549 11.61 18.04 12.32
CA PHE A 549 12.76 18.85 11.96
C PHE A 549 12.67 20.21 12.64
N GLU A 550 13.80 20.70 13.13
CA GLU A 550 13.88 21.97 13.85
C GLU A 550 13.52 23.14 12.92
N GLU A 551 13.91 23.07 11.65
CA GLU A 551 13.61 24.06 10.61
C GLU A 551 12.10 24.21 10.38
N ASN A 552 11.36 23.09 10.40
CA ASN A 552 9.90 23.13 10.32
C ASN A 552 9.29 23.83 11.53
N GLU A 553 9.77 23.51 12.74
CA GLU A 553 9.28 24.15 13.97
C GLU A 553 9.57 25.66 13.97
N GLN A 554 10.80 26.04 13.63
CA GLN A 554 11.22 27.44 13.57
C GLN A 554 10.39 28.22 12.55
N ASN A 555 10.22 27.68 11.33
CA ASN A 555 9.41 28.33 10.30
C ASN A 555 7.95 28.44 10.76
N GLN A 556 7.36 27.34 11.25
CA GLN A 556 5.95 27.31 11.63
C GLN A 556 5.65 28.20 12.83
N LYS A 557 6.55 28.31 13.81
CA LYS A 557 6.40 29.25 14.93
C LYS A 557 6.62 30.71 14.53
N LYS A 558 7.46 30.98 13.53
CA LYS A 558 7.74 32.32 13.00
C LYS A 558 6.54 32.93 12.27
N GLU A 559 5.82 32.12 11.48
CA GLU A 559 4.72 32.62 10.64
C GLU A 559 3.31 32.18 11.10
N ARG A 560 3.22 31.09 11.87
CA ARG A 560 1.98 30.50 12.41
C ARG A 560 0.92 30.24 11.34
N ARG A 561 1.33 29.63 10.23
CA ARG A 561 0.49 29.34 9.05
C ARG A 561 -0.62 28.35 9.38
N VAL A 562 -1.86 28.71 9.09
CA VAL A 562 -3.01 27.79 9.20
C VAL A 562 -3.88 27.86 7.95
N GLY A 563 -4.73 26.85 7.79
CA GLY A 563 -5.64 26.72 6.66
C GLY A 563 -7.01 26.19 7.10
N LEU A 564 -7.97 27.10 7.21
CA LEU A 564 -9.38 26.79 7.43
C LEU A 564 -10.10 26.65 6.09
N GLY A 565 -10.63 25.47 5.83
CA GLY A 565 -11.44 25.16 4.66
C GLY A 565 -12.89 24.89 4.98
N SER A 566 -13.59 24.33 4.00
CA SER A 566 -14.99 23.97 4.10
C SER A 566 -15.26 22.60 3.48
N MET A 567 -16.36 21.98 3.93
CA MET A 567 -17.01 20.82 3.30
C MET A 567 -18.52 21.09 3.31
N GLY A 568 -19.31 20.31 2.57
CA GLY A 568 -20.77 20.44 2.61
C GLY A 568 -21.35 21.62 1.84
N LEU A 569 -20.55 22.31 1.01
CA LEU A 569 -20.99 23.48 0.23
C LEU A 569 -22.17 23.14 -0.70
N ALA A 570 -22.06 22.03 -1.44
CA ALA A 570 -23.11 21.64 -2.39
C ALA A 570 -24.44 21.35 -1.68
N GLU A 571 -24.39 20.72 -0.51
CA GLU A 571 -25.58 20.42 0.29
C GLU A 571 -26.26 21.71 0.80
N LEU A 572 -25.47 22.70 1.26
CA LEU A 572 -26.01 24.00 1.68
C LEU A 572 -26.70 24.72 0.50
N MET A 573 -26.06 24.74 -0.66
CA MET A 573 -26.62 25.39 -1.86
C MET A 573 -27.91 24.70 -2.33
N ILE A 574 -27.98 23.36 -2.27
CA ILE A 574 -29.20 22.61 -2.58
C ILE A 574 -30.34 22.99 -1.62
N LYS A 575 -30.06 23.10 -0.30
CA LYS A 575 -31.08 23.52 0.69
C LYS A 575 -31.58 24.94 0.46
N LEU A 576 -30.74 25.82 -0.09
CA LEU A 576 -31.08 27.19 -0.46
C LEU A 576 -31.65 27.32 -1.89
N ASN A 577 -31.84 26.19 -2.60
CA ASN A 577 -32.26 26.15 -4.00
C ASN A 577 -31.35 26.94 -4.97
N ILE A 578 -30.07 27.08 -4.64
CA ILE A 578 -29.09 27.81 -5.46
C ILE A 578 -28.35 26.83 -6.38
N ARG A 579 -28.52 27.00 -7.69
CA ARG A 579 -27.85 26.17 -8.69
C ARG A 579 -26.34 26.42 -8.74
N TYR A 580 -25.53 25.41 -8.49
CA TYR A 580 -24.07 25.50 -8.57
C TYR A 580 -23.59 26.01 -9.95
N GLY A 581 -22.77 27.06 -9.97
CA GLY A 581 -22.24 27.66 -11.19
C GLY A 581 -23.14 28.70 -11.86
N SER A 582 -24.35 28.94 -11.35
CA SER A 582 -25.22 30.03 -11.83
C SER A 582 -24.67 31.41 -11.42
N PRO A 583 -25.07 32.51 -12.10
CA PRO A 583 -24.72 33.87 -11.67
C PRO A 583 -25.10 34.16 -10.21
N GLU A 584 -26.30 33.72 -9.78
CA GLU A 584 -26.75 33.80 -8.39
C GLU A 584 -25.82 33.07 -7.43
N SER A 585 -25.31 31.90 -7.81
CA SER A 585 -24.35 31.18 -6.98
C SER A 585 -23.05 31.95 -6.79
N LEU A 586 -22.57 32.69 -7.79
CA LEU A 586 -21.34 33.46 -7.68
C LEU A 586 -21.49 34.62 -6.68
N GLU A 587 -22.62 35.30 -6.69
CA GLU A 587 -22.94 36.34 -5.70
C GLU A 587 -23.07 35.76 -4.29
N PHE A 588 -23.74 34.60 -4.16
CA PHE A 588 -23.86 33.90 -2.89
C PHE A 588 -22.50 33.45 -2.34
N LEU A 589 -21.64 32.88 -3.18
CA LEU A 589 -20.31 32.44 -2.79
C LEU A 589 -19.41 33.60 -2.38
N ASP A 590 -19.49 34.73 -3.07
CA ASP A 590 -18.78 35.96 -2.69
C ASP A 590 -19.20 36.42 -1.28
N LYS A 591 -20.51 36.44 -1.00
CA LYS A 591 -21.04 36.77 0.34
C LYS A 591 -20.59 35.77 1.40
N LEU A 592 -20.74 34.46 1.13
CA LEU A 592 -20.46 33.39 2.08
C LEU A 592 -18.97 33.34 2.47
N TYR A 593 -18.09 33.29 1.48
CA TYR A 593 -16.66 33.19 1.74
C TYR A 593 -16.05 34.52 2.19
N GLY A 594 -16.59 35.66 1.74
CA GLY A 594 -16.24 36.97 2.28
C GLY A 594 -16.56 37.07 3.78
N PHE A 595 -17.72 36.59 4.20
CA PHE A 595 -18.11 36.53 5.62
C PHE A 595 -17.18 35.62 6.43
N ILE A 596 -16.89 34.41 5.95
CA ILE A 596 -15.97 33.47 6.63
C ILE A 596 -14.57 34.09 6.76
N ALA A 597 -14.05 34.68 5.68
CA ALA A 597 -12.73 35.30 5.69
C ALA A 597 -12.67 36.50 6.65
N ARG A 598 -13.68 37.37 6.64
CA ARG A 598 -13.81 38.49 7.60
C ARG A 598 -13.78 37.99 9.04
N GLU A 599 -14.62 37.02 9.40
CA GLU A 599 -14.68 36.49 10.77
C GLU A 599 -13.39 35.79 11.19
N ALA A 600 -12.74 35.06 10.28
CA ALA A 600 -11.47 34.40 10.53
C ALA A 600 -10.35 35.42 10.84
N TYR A 601 -10.24 36.48 10.05
CA TYR A 601 -9.23 37.52 10.26
C TYR A 601 -9.48 38.32 11.54
N LEU A 602 -10.74 38.65 11.84
CA LEU A 602 -11.09 39.29 13.12
C LEU A 602 -10.78 38.38 14.31
N ALA A 603 -11.03 37.07 14.21
CA ALA A 603 -10.64 36.12 15.26
C ALA A 603 -9.13 36.05 15.46
N SER A 604 -8.34 36.03 14.39
CA SER A 604 -6.88 36.01 14.48
C SER A 604 -6.33 37.31 15.06
N ALA A 605 -6.95 38.45 14.78
CA ALA A 605 -6.60 39.73 15.41
C ALA A 605 -6.93 39.73 16.91
N ASP A 606 -8.07 39.15 17.31
CA ASP A 606 -8.42 38.99 18.73
C ASP A 606 -7.45 38.04 19.46
N ILE A 607 -7.03 36.94 18.81
CA ILE A 607 -6.00 36.05 19.37
C ILE A 607 -4.65 36.79 19.46
N ALA A 608 -4.33 37.68 18.52
CA ALA A 608 -3.12 38.50 18.57
C ALA A 608 -3.13 39.46 19.77
N ALA A 609 -4.27 40.08 20.08
CA ALA A 609 -4.42 40.90 21.28
C ALA A 609 -4.19 40.10 22.58
N GLU A 610 -4.60 38.83 22.60
CA GLU A 610 -4.43 37.93 23.76
C GLU A 610 -3.00 37.37 23.88
N LYS A 611 -2.44 36.87 22.77
CA LYS A 611 -1.23 36.04 22.75
C LYS A 611 -0.04 36.66 22.03
N GLY A 612 -0.20 37.87 21.49
CA GLY A 612 0.75 38.52 20.58
C GLY A 612 0.57 38.09 19.12
N SER A 613 1.03 38.94 18.19
CA SER A 613 1.06 38.62 16.75
C SER A 613 2.05 37.50 16.43
N PHE A 614 2.01 36.95 15.21
CA PHE A 614 3.10 36.07 14.76
C PHE A 614 4.43 36.84 14.73
N PRO A 615 5.58 36.21 15.04
CA PRO A 615 6.86 36.90 15.21
C PRO A 615 7.33 37.77 14.03
N ALA A 616 7.06 37.36 12.79
CA ALA A 616 7.48 38.11 11.58
C ALA A 616 6.46 39.17 11.12
N PHE A 617 5.47 39.51 11.95
CA PHE A 617 4.41 40.44 11.58
C PHE A 617 4.92 41.88 11.49
N GLU A 618 4.70 42.53 10.34
CA GLU A 618 4.90 43.95 10.12
C GLU A 618 3.62 44.55 9.55
N ALA A 619 2.87 45.32 10.36
CA ALA A 619 1.50 45.74 10.02
C ALA A 619 1.38 46.42 8.65
N ASP A 620 2.25 47.39 8.35
CA ASP A 620 2.20 48.12 7.08
C ASP A 620 2.52 47.22 5.88
N LYS A 621 3.51 46.34 5.98
CA LYS A 621 3.88 45.42 4.89
C LYS A 621 2.83 44.33 4.69
N TYR A 622 2.25 43.82 5.79
CA TYR A 622 1.19 42.82 5.75
C TYR A 622 -0.06 43.37 5.05
N LEU A 623 -0.49 44.59 5.39
CA LEU A 623 -1.64 45.25 4.78
C LEU A 623 -1.38 45.69 3.33
N GLN A 624 -0.13 45.68 2.87
CA GLN A 624 0.24 45.95 1.48
C GLN A 624 0.18 44.70 0.58
N SER A 625 -0.01 43.49 1.13
CA SER A 625 -0.17 42.27 0.33
C SER A 625 -1.36 42.40 -0.63
N GLY A 626 -1.31 41.70 -1.76
CA GLY A 626 -2.42 41.71 -2.73
C GLY A 626 -3.73 41.25 -2.10
N PHE A 627 -3.71 40.20 -1.28
CA PHE A 627 -4.89 39.71 -0.60
C PHE A 627 -5.45 40.72 0.42
N MET A 628 -4.59 41.34 1.25
CA MET A 628 -5.07 42.27 2.27
C MET A 628 -5.59 43.59 1.70
N LYS A 629 -5.08 44.03 0.55
CA LYS A 629 -5.66 45.18 -0.17
C LYS A 629 -7.12 44.90 -0.54
N GLY A 630 -7.40 43.76 -1.17
CA GLY A 630 -8.77 43.37 -1.51
C GLY A 630 -9.65 43.17 -0.26
N MET A 631 -9.11 42.52 0.78
CA MET A 631 -9.81 42.31 2.04
C MET A 631 -10.22 43.63 2.70
N THR A 632 -9.30 44.60 2.79
CA THR A 632 -9.54 45.86 3.49
C THR A 632 -10.31 46.90 2.67
N GLU A 633 -10.35 46.75 1.34
CA GLU A 633 -11.25 47.51 0.48
C GLU A 633 -12.71 47.17 0.78
N VAL A 634 -13.03 45.89 0.95
CA VAL A 634 -14.40 45.43 1.23
C VAL A 634 -14.75 45.47 2.72
N TYR A 635 -13.82 45.07 3.58
CA TYR A 635 -13.98 45.00 5.04
C TYR A 635 -12.94 45.87 5.75
N PRO A 636 -13.09 47.21 5.74
CA PRO A 636 -12.13 48.14 6.33
C PRO A 636 -11.91 47.91 7.84
N GLU A 637 -12.90 47.36 8.55
CA GLU A 637 -12.78 46.99 9.96
C GLU A 637 -11.72 45.91 10.22
N VAL A 638 -11.47 45.01 9.26
CA VAL A 638 -10.40 44.02 9.36
C VAL A 638 -9.05 44.73 9.34
N GLY A 639 -8.87 45.72 8.45
CA GLY A 639 -7.67 46.54 8.38
C GLY A 639 -7.46 47.40 9.63
N GLY A 640 -8.55 47.88 10.24
CA GLY A 640 -8.52 48.55 11.54
C GLY A 640 -8.03 47.61 12.65
N ALA A 641 -8.64 46.43 12.77
CA ALA A 641 -8.30 45.44 13.78
C ALA A 641 -6.84 44.96 13.66
N VAL A 642 -6.35 44.70 12.44
CA VAL A 642 -4.97 44.27 12.21
C VAL A 642 -3.96 45.35 12.62
N ARG A 643 -4.27 46.65 12.41
CA ARG A 643 -3.38 47.74 12.87
C ARG A 643 -3.40 47.91 14.38
N GLU A 644 -4.57 47.79 15.00
CA GLU A 644 -4.75 48.02 16.44
C GLU A 644 -4.25 46.84 17.28
N LYS A 645 -4.62 45.63 16.91
CA LYS A 645 -4.41 44.40 17.70
C LYS A 645 -3.28 43.52 17.15
N GLY A 646 -2.89 43.74 15.90
CA GLY A 646 -2.03 42.83 15.16
C GLY A 646 -2.78 41.62 14.59
N ILE A 647 -2.05 40.59 14.14
CA ILE A 647 -2.62 39.36 13.59
C ILE A 647 -1.81 38.15 14.06
N ARG A 648 -2.48 37.07 14.46
CA ARG A 648 -1.81 35.91 15.06
C ARG A 648 -1.22 34.96 14.03
N ASN A 649 -1.80 34.89 12.84
CA ASN A 649 -1.49 33.89 11.82
C ASN A 649 -1.20 34.59 10.48
N VAL A 650 -0.17 34.13 9.75
CA VAL A 650 0.17 34.72 8.44
C VAL A 650 -0.91 34.47 7.39
N THR A 651 -1.50 33.27 7.38
CA THR A 651 -2.63 32.85 6.53
C THR A 651 -3.65 32.13 7.38
N LEU A 652 -4.90 32.13 6.92
CA LEU A 652 -6.06 31.67 7.66
C LEU A 652 -6.96 30.74 6.85
N ILE A 653 -7.11 30.95 5.55
CA ILE A 653 -8.14 30.30 4.74
C ILE A 653 -7.52 29.51 3.59
N THR A 654 -7.91 28.23 3.46
CA THR A 654 -7.46 27.35 2.38
C THR A 654 -8.55 26.34 2.04
N GLN A 655 -8.74 25.96 0.78
CA GLN A 655 -9.74 24.95 0.44
C GLN A 655 -9.07 23.62 0.09
N ALA A 656 -8.84 22.82 1.13
CA ALA A 656 -8.30 21.46 1.02
C ALA A 656 -9.35 20.46 0.53
N PRO A 657 -8.93 19.36 -0.11
CA PRO A 657 -9.87 18.29 -0.45
C PRO A 657 -10.32 17.58 0.83
N THR A 658 -11.63 17.40 1.01
CA THR A 658 -12.19 16.72 2.19
C THR A 658 -12.79 15.36 1.83
N GLY A 659 -12.14 14.61 0.93
CA GLY A 659 -12.65 13.32 0.44
C GLY A 659 -12.98 12.33 1.57
N SER A 660 -12.00 12.05 2.44
CA SER A 660 -12.17 11.12 3.55
C SER A 660 -13.05 11.68 4.67
N THR A 661 -12.82 12.93 5.07
CA THR A 661 -13.52 13.57 6.20
C THR A 661 -14.97 13.90 5.86
N GLY A 662 -15.24 14.41 4.66
CA GLY A 662 -16.59 14.68 4.15
C GLY A 662 -17.42 13.39 4.03
N THR A 663 -16.83 12.32 3.49
CA THR A 663 -17.49 11.00 3.44
C THR A 663 -17.78 10.46 4.83
N MET A 664 -16.84 10.61 5.77
CA MET A 664 -17.00 10.17 7.17
C MET A 664 -18.19 10.86 7.87
N VAL A 665 -18.41 12.15 7.61
CA VAL A 665 -19.54 12.90 8.18
C VAL A 665 -20.80 12.89 7.30
N GLY A 666 -20.74 12.21 6.14
CA GLY A 666 -21.88 12.02 5.24
C GLY A 666 -22.31 13.27 4.47
N THR A 667 -21.40 14.17 4.09
CA THR A 667 -21.72 15.37 3.28
C THR A 667 -20.87 15.48 2.01
N SER A 668 -21.18 16.45 1.15
CA SER A 668 -20.36 16.79 -0.02
C SER A 668 -18.93 17.19 0.38
N THR A 669 -17.96 16.89 -0.48
CA THR A 669 -16.54 17.11 -0.20
C THR A 669 -16.12 18.50 -0.61
N GLY A 670 -15.22 19.10 0.18
CA GLY A 670 -14.55 20.36 -0.10
C GLY A 670 -15.54 21.45 -0.51
N ILE A 671 -15.18 22.10 -1.61
CA ILE A 671 -16.07 22.99 -2.35
C ILE A 671 -16.68 22.31 -3.56
N GLU A 672 -16.54 20.99 -3.74
CA GLU A 672 -16.99 20.29 -4.92
C GLU A 672 -18.52 20.09 -4.95
N PRO A 673 -19.17 20.15 -6.14
CA PRO A 673 -20.51 19.59 -6.30
C PRO A 673 -20.48 18.07 -6.11
N TYR A 674 -21.63 17.45 -5.84
CA TYR A 674 -21.73 15.99 -5.80
C TYR A 674 -21.29 15.38 -7.13
N PHE A 675 -20.51 14.29 -7.08
CA PHE A 675 -20.12 13.59 -8.30
C PHE A 675 -21.33 12.96 -9.01
N ALA A 676 -22.21 12.32 -8.23
CA ALA A 676 -23.50 11.81 -8.67
C ALA A 676 -24.48 11.75 -7.47
N PHE A 677 -25.79 11.95 -7.73
CA PHE A 677 -26.84 11.77 -6.71
C PHE A 677 -27.35 10.35 -6.61
N LYS A 678 -26.99 9.49 -7.56
CA LYS A 678 -27.42 8.11 -7.70
C LYS A 678 -26.20 7.21 -7.91
N TYR A 679 -26.10 6.15 -7.12
CA TYR A 679 -25.02 5.17 -7.21
C TYR A 679 -25.53 3.75 -6.95
N TYR A 680 -24.83 2.76 -7.49
CA TYR A 680 -25.19 1.35 -7.35
C TYR A 680 -24.35 0.66 -6.29
N ARG A 681 -24.99 0.01 -5.33
CA ARG A 681 -24.31 -0.76 -4.28
C ARG A 681 -24.63 -2.24 -4.41
N GLN A 682 -23.60 -3.06 -4.60
CA GLN A 682 -23.74 -4.51 -4.58
C GLN A 682 -23.82 -5.00 -3.12
N SER A 683 -24.97 -5.52 -2.72
CA SER A 683 -25.21 -6.15 -1.43
C SER A 683 -25.32 -7.67 -1.56
N ARG A 684 -25.44 -8.38 -0.43
CA ARG A 684 -25.69 -9.84 -0.42
C ARG A 684 -27.09 -10.20 -0.98
N LEU A 685 -28.00 -9.25 -1.09
CA LEU A 685 -29.37 -9.44 -1.57
C LEU A 685 -29.56 -9.01 -3.04
N GLY A 686 -28.54 -8.41 -3.67
CA GLY A 686 -28.60 -7.92 -5.04
C GLY A 686 -27.91 -6.58 -5.23
N PHE A 687 -27.98 -6.05 -6.46
CA PHE A 687 -27.61 -4.68 -6.78
C PHE A 687 -28.74 -3.76 -6.36
N ASP A 688 -28.46 -2.91 -5.40
CA ASP A 688 -29.40 -1.92 -4.87
C ASP A 688 -29.01 -0.54 -5.39
N GLU A 689 -30.01 0.18 -5.88
CA GLU A 689 -29.88 1.56 -6.33
C GLU A 689 -30.03 2.47 -5.11
N GLN A 690 -29.03 3.30 -4.83
CA GLN A 690 -29.04 4.19 -3.68
C GLN A 690 -28.84 5.62 -4.13
N PHE A 691 -29.58 6.51 -3.49
CA PHE A 691 -29.43 7.94 -3.67
C PHE A 691 -28.64 8.54 -2.52
N VAL A 692 -27.97 9.65 -2.80
CA VAL A 692 -27.40 10.51 -1.76
C VAL A 692 -28.55 10.98 -0.85
N PRO A 693 -28.39 10.99 0.49
CA PRO A 693 -29.48 11.26 1.43
C PRO A 693 -30.34 12.48 1.10
N ILE A 694 -29.74 13.64 0.79
CA ILE A 694 -30.48 14.85 0.44
C ILE A 694 -31.33 14.72 -0.84
N ALA A 695 -30.87 13.93 -1.82
CA ALA A 695 -31.64 13.66 -3.02
C ALA A 695 -32.79 12.69 -2.73
N GLN A 696 -32.54 11.67 -1.89
CA GLN A 696 -33.59 10.74 -1.45
C GLN A 696 -34.69 11.46 -0.67
N GLU A 697 -34.32 12.30 0.30
CA GLU A 697 -35.25 13.09 1.10
C GLU A 697 -36.13 14.00 0.23
N TRP A 698 -35.55 14.63 -0.79
CA TRP A 698 -36.30 15.46 -1.73
C TRP A 698 -37.31 14.65 -2.54
N MET A 699 -36.89 13.50 -3.08
CA MET A 699 -37.77 12.62 -3.88
C MET A 699 -38.88 11.99 -3.05
N ASP A 700 -38.60 11.65 -1.79
CA ASP A 700 -39.61 11.12 -0.86
C ASP A 700 -40.67 12.19 -0.56
N ALA A 701 -40.27 13.47 -0.50
CA ALA A 701 -41.18 14.60 -0.34
C ALA A 701 -41.94 14.99 -1.62
N HIS A 702 -41.40 14.66 -2.81
CA HIS A 702 -41.99 14.96 -4.12
C HIS A 702 -42.11 13.70 -5.00
N PRO A 703 -43.00 12.75 -4.65
CA PRO A 703 -43.08 11.47 -5.35
C PRO A 703 -43.47 11.61 -6.83
N GLY A 704 -42.60 11.14 -7.73
CA GLY A 704 -42.83 11.14 -9.18
C GLY A 704 -42.36 12.40 -9.90
N GLU A 705 -41.74 13.34 -9.19
CA GLU A 705 -41.09 14.51 -9.78
C GLU A 705 -39.60 14.25 -10.03
N GLU A 706 -39.05 14.88 -11.08
CA GLU A 706 -37.60 14.85 -11.34
C GLU A 706 -36.86 15.84 -10.43
N LEU A 707 -35.61 15.52 -10.09
CA LEU A 707 -34.78 16.41 -9.28
C LEU A 707 -34.67 17.81 -9.94
N PRO A 708 -34.86 18.90 -9.19
CA PRO A 708 -34.77 20.26 -9.71
C PRO A 708 -33.38 20.59 -10.27
N ASP A 709 -33.30 21.64 -11.08
CA ASP A 709 -32.08 22.07 -11.76
C ASP A 709 -30.95 22.54 -10.84
N TYR A 710 -31.25 22.83 -9.58
CA TYR A 710 -30.26 23.14 -8.54
C TYR A 710 -29.57 21.89 -7.94
N PHE A 711 -30.04 20.67 -8.24
CA PHE A 711 -29.30 19.42 -8.00
C PHE A 711 -28.25 19.18 -9.10
N VAL A 712 -27.17 19.96 -9.05
CA VAL A 712 -26.07 19.88 -10.04
C VAL A 712 -25.02 18.86 -9.63
N THR A 713 -24.64 17.99 -10.56
CA THR A 713 -23.50 17.09 -10.41
C THR A 713 -22.24 17.66 -11.07
N ALA A 714 -21.06 17.17 -10.67
CA ALA A 714 -19.79 17.56 -11.27
C ALA A 714 -19.74 17.35 -12.79
N MET A 715 -20.42 16.32 -13.30
CA MET A 715 -20.48 15.96 -14.72
C MET A 715 -21.48 16.80 -15.51
N ASN A 716 -22.48 17.39 -14.84
CA ASN A 716 -23.49 18.26 -15.46
C ASN A 716 -23.08 19.75 -15.43
N LEU A 717 -21.92 20.07 -14.85
CA LEU A 717 -21.40 21.42 -14.74
C LEU A 717 -20.45 21.70 -15.90
N SER A 718 -20.58 22.87 -16.53
CA SER A 718 -19.64 23.26 -17.58
C SER A 718 -18.25 23.50 -17.00
N ALA A 719 -17.21 23.25 -17.80
CA ALA A 719 -15.82 23.50 -17.43
C ALA A 719 -15.57 24.95 -17.01
N GLU A 720 -16.21 25.92 -17.66
CA GLU A 720 -16.11 27.34 -17.29
C GLU A 720 -16.77 27.63 -15.94
N ASP A 721 -17.90 27.01 -15.64
CA ASP A 721 -18.60 27.23 -14.37
C ASP A 721 -17.82 26.64 -13.19
N HIS A 722 -17.09 25.53 -13.39
CA HIS A 722 -16.12 25.05 -12.39
C HIS A 722 -15.10 26.13 -12.03
N ILE A 723 -14.55 26.83 -13.03
CA ILE A 723 -13.54 27.88 -12.84
C ILE A 723 -14.13 29.17 -12.28
N ARG A 724 -15.32 29.59 -12.73
CA ARG A 724 -15.99 30.78 -12.18
C ARG A 724 -16.28 30.61 -10.70
N VAL A 725 -16.76 29.44 -10.28
CA VAL A 725 -16.97 29.12 -8.86
C VAL A 725 -15.64 29.11 -8.10
N GLN A 726 -14.60 28.47 -8.67
CA GLN A 726 -13.27 28.49 -8.06
C GLN A 726 -12.76 29.92 -7.87
N ALA A 727 -12.89 30.79 -8.87
CA ALA A 727 -12.43 32.18 -8.82
C ALA A 727 -13.20 33.02 -7.79
N ALA A 728 -14.53 32.88 -7.75
CA ALA A 728 -15.38 33.56 -6.77
C ALA A 728 -14.97 33.23 -5.34
N ILE A 729 -14.64 31.96 -5.07
CA ILE A 729 -14.15 31.53 -3.76
C ILE A 729 -12.70 31.98 -3.55
N GLN A 730 -11.82 31.87 -4.56
CA GLN A 730 -10.39 32.19 -4.47
C GLN A 730 -10.13 33.64 -4.03
N ARG A 731 -11.02 34.56 -4.40
CA ARG A 731 -11.00 35.97 -3.95
C ARG A 731 -10.87 36.10 -2.43
N TRP A 732 -11.47 35.19 -1.68
CA TRP A 732 -11.54 35.19 -0.22
C TRP A 732 -10.64 34.14 0.45
N VAL A 733 -9.80 33.47 -0.34
CA VAL A 733 -8.86 32.43 0.11
C VAL A 733 -7.43 32.96 -0.02
N ASP A 734 -6.79 33.25 1.12
CA ASP A 734 -5.42 33.79 1.17
C ASP A 734 -4.35 32.80 0.70
N SER A 735 -4.61 31.51 0.89
CA SER A 735 -3.81 30.40 0.34
C SER A 735 -4.36 30.02 -1.05
N SER A 736 -4.69 28.77 -1.34
CA SER A 736 -5.17 28.30 -2.65
C SER A 736 -6.33 27.30 -2.47
N ILE A 737 -6.81 26.75 -3.58
CA ILE A 737 -7.95 25.85 -3.65
C ILE A 737 -7.55 24.57 -4.38
N SER A 738 -7.79 23.43 -3.75
CA SER A 738 -7.66 22.11 -4.35
C SER A 738 -9.00 21.69 -4.96
N LYS A 739 -9.37 22.27 -6.09
CA LYS A 739 -10.56 21.88 -6.86
C LYS A 739 -10.13 21.36 -8.23
N THR A 740 -10.62 20.17 -8.59
CA THR A 740 -10.39 19.59 -9.91
C THR A 740 -11.57 19.94 -10.82
N ALA A 741 -11.28 20.47 -12.02
CA ALA A 741 -12.28 20.65 -13.06
C ALA A 741 -12.52 19.31 -13.78
N ASN A 742 -13.61 18.62 -13.41
CA ASN A 742 -14.01 17.37 -14.04
C ASN A 742 -14.67 17.67 -15.39
N CYS A 743 -14.18 17.01 -16.44
CA CYS A 743 -14.60 17.22 -17.83
C CYS A 743 -15.01 15.88 -18.47
N PRO A 744 -15.99 15.89 -19.38
CA PRO A 744 -16.42 14.68 -20.09
C PRO A 744 -15.34 14.16 -21.05
N ALA A 745 -15.46 12.92 -21.51
CA ALA A 745 -14.42 12.26 -22.31
C ALA A 745 -14.15 12.94 -23.67
N ASP A 746 -15.16 13.61 -24.23
CA ASP A 746 -15.12 14.34 -25.49
C ASP A 746 -14.62 15.79 -25.36
N PHE A 747 -14.31 16.25 -24.14
CA PHE A 747 -13.70 17.56 -23.90
C PHE A 747 -12.41 17.69 -24.70
N THR A 748 -12.19 18.81 -25.39
CA THR A 748 -11.12 19.00 -26.37
C THR A 748 -9.89 19.69 -25.79
N VAL A 749 -8.77 19.63 -26.51
CA VAL A 749 -7.53 20.34 -26.14
C VAL A 749 -7.74 21.86 -26.12
N GLU A 750 -8.51 22.41 -27.06
CA GLU A 750 -8.81 23.85 -27.12
C GLU A 750 -9.71 24.30 -25.95
N GLU A 751 -10.64 23.45 -25.50
CA GLU A 751 -11.44 23.74 -24.31
C GLU A 751 -10.59 23.68 -23.03
N THR A 752 -9.65 22.74 -22.91
CA THR A 752 -8.67 22.73 -21.81
C THR A 752 -7.84 24.01 -21.79
N LYS A 753 -7.38 24.47 -22.95
CA LYS A 753 -6.64 25.73 -23.08
C LYS A 753 -7.48 26.90 -22.57
N ARG A 754 -8.72 27.02 -23.04
CA ARG A 754 -9.65 28.07 -22.62
C ARG A 754 -9.91 28.04 -21.11
N LEU A 755 -10.04 26.84 -20.52
CA LEU A 755 -10.21 26.65 -19.09
C LEU A 755 -9.01 27.20 -18.30
N TYR A 756 -7.78 26.89 -18.72
CA TYR A 756 -6.56 27.34 -18.05
C TYR A 756 -6.36 28.85 -18.20
N GLU A 757 -6.60 29.40 -19.39
CA GLU A 757 -6.52 30.85 -19.65
C GLU A 757 -7.58 31.62 -18.86
N LEU A 758 -8.81 31.09 -18.75
CA LEU A 758 -9.86 31.67 -17.92
C LEU A 758 -9.48 31.65 -16.43
N ALA A 759 -8.86 30.58 -15.95
CA ALA A 759 -8.39 30.50 -14.56
C ALA A 759 -7.32 31.56 -14.26
N PHE A 760 -6.39 31.78 -15.20
CA PHE A 760 -5.41 32.85 -15.09
C PHE A 760 -6.08 34.23 -15.07
N ASP A 761 -6.97 34.49 -16.03
CA ASP A 761 -7.63 35.79 -16.20
C ASP A 761 -8.55 36.18 -15.04
N LEU A 762 -9.16 35.18 -14.37
CA LEU A 762 -10.01 35.38 -13.20
C LEU A 762 -9.23 35.38 -11.87
N GLY A 763 -7.91 35.24 -11.90
CA GLY A 763 -7.07 35.31 -10.70
C GLY A 763 -7.14 34.07 -9.80
N CYS A 764 -7.32 32.89 -10.39
CA CYS A 764 -7.05 31.63 -9.67
C CYS A 764 -5.54 31.50 -9.38
N LYS A 765 -5.17 30.82 -8.29
CA LYS A 765 -3.74 30.59 -7.95
C LYS A 765 -3.19 29.29 -8.52
N GLY A 766 -4.06 28.34 -8.83
CA GLY A 766 -3.71 27.11 -9.53
C GLY A 766 -4.94 26.44 -10.13
N VAL A 767 -4.73 25.51 -11.05
CA VAL A 767 -5.79 24.79 -11.75
C VAL A 767 -5.32 23.40 -12.16
N THR A 768 -6.23 22.44 -12.05
CA THR A 768 -6.05 21.07 -12.53
C THR A 768 -7.32 20.60 -13.21
N ILE A 769 -7.16 19.90 -14.33
CA ILE A 769 -8.26 19.22 -15.01
C ILE A 769 -8.21 17.71 -14.80
N TYR A 770 -9.39 17.11 -14.81
CA TYR A 770 -9.54 15.67 -14.97
C TYR A 770 -10.55 15.42 -16.08
N ARG A 771 -10.07 14.88 -17.19
CA ARG A 771 -10.93 14.49 -18.31
C ARG A 771 -11.23 13.00 -18.17
N ASP A 772 -12.50 12.63 -18.34
CA ASP A 772 -12.85 11.22 -18.34
C ASP A 772 -12.05 10.44 -19.41
N GLY A 773 -11.46 9.33 -19.02
CA GLY A 773 -10.53 8.54 -19.85
C GLY A 773 -9.07 9.02 -19.90
N SER A 774 -8.66 10.07 -19.17
CA SER A 774 -7.26 10.53 -19.13
C SER A 774 -6.37 9.77 -18.12
N ARG A 775 -6.90 8.75 -17.42
CA ARG A 775 -6.15 7.86 -16.52
C ARG A 775 -6.65 6.42 -16.64
N ASP A 776 -5.76 5.43 -16.54
CA ASP A 776 -6.07 4.01 -16.73
C ASP A 776 -6.94 3.40 -15.61
N VAL A 777 -6.96 4.02 -14.43
CA VAL A 777 -7.72 3.57 -13.26
C VAL A 777 -8.70 4.66 -12.84
N GLN A 778 -9.99 4.39 -13.03
CA GLN A 778 -11.08 5.24 -12.55
C GLN A 778 -11.56 4.75 -11.19
N VAL A 779 -11.67 5.67 -10.22
CA VAL A 779 -12.08 5.34 -8.85
C VAL A 779 -13.60 5.40 -8.67
N LEU A 780 -14.33 6.08 -9.56
CA LEU A 780 -15.79 6.28 -9.48
C LEU A 780 -16.44 6.04 -10.85
N GLN A 781 -17.45 5.17 -10.90
CA GLN A 781 -18.25 4.87 -12.10
C GLN A 781 -19.71 5.20 -11.82
N THR A 782 -20.35 5.95 -12.71
CA THR A 782 -21.76 6.38 -12.60
C THR A 782 -22.74 5.49 -13.39
N GLU A 783 -22.24 4.63 -14.28
CA GLU A 783 -23.08 3.74 -15.07
C GLU A 783 -23.10 2.31 -14.52
N LYS A 784 -24.27 1.69 -14.58
CA LYS A 784 -24.42 0.24 -14.57
C LYS A 784 -23.60 -0.29 -15.76
N LYS A 785 -22.69 -1.26 -15.55
CA LYS A 785 -22.26 -2.13 -16.65
C LYS A 785 -23.48 -2.93 -17.09
N GLU A 786 -24.32 -2.32 -17.92
CA GLU A 786 -25.12 -3.07 -18.85
C GLU A 786 -24.18 -3.47 -19.97
N ASP A 787 -24.12 -4.77 -20.25
CA ASP A 787 -23.47 -5.29 -21.43
C ASP A 787 -24.10 -4.62 -22.67
N LYS A 788 -23.51 -3.49 -23.10
CA LYS A 788 -23.76 -2.84 -24.40
C LYS A 788 -23.18 -3.69 -25.55
N ALA A 789 -23.31 -5.00 -25.45
CA ALA A 789 -23.19 -5.97 -26.54
C ALA A 789 -24.56 -6.40 -27.10
N GLY A 790 -25.67 -6.15 -26.38
CA GLY A 790 -27.02 -6.55 -26.82
C GLY A 790 -27.81 -5.51 -27.63
N ALA A 791 -27.64 -4.22 -27.37
CA ALA A 791 -28.54 -3.19 -27.94
C ALA A 791 -28.09 -2.62 -29.30
N LYS A 792 -26.81 -2.77 -29.70
CA LYS A 792 -26.36 -2.46 -31.08
C LYS A 792 -26.53 -3.63 -32.05
N ALA A 793 -26.86 -4.82 -31.54
CA ALA A 793 -27.16 -5.99 -32.36
C ALA A 793 -28.60 -5.96 -32.90
N SER A 794 -29.58 -5.46 -32.13
CA SER A 794 -31.00 -5.48 -32.55
C SER A 794 -31.37 -4.39 -33.57
N GLU A 795 -30.68 -3.24 -33.59
CA GLU A 795 -30.87 -2.23 -34.65
C GLU A 795 -30.11 -2.57 -35.93
N ALA A 796 -29.02 -3.34 -35.84
CA ALA A 796 -28.31 -3.89 -36.99
C ALA A 796 -29.03 -5.12 -37.60
N GLU A 797 -29.70 -5.95 -36.79
CA GLU A 797 -30.46 -7.11 -37.29
C GLU A 797 -31.76 -6.73 -38.01
N THR A 798 -32.38 -5.60 -37.67
CA THR A 798 -33.60 -5.13 -38.36
C THR A 798 -33.28 -4.42 -39.69
N ALA A 799 -32.10 -3.79 -39.81
CA ALA A 799 -31.64 -3.18 -41.06
C ALA A 799 -31.01 -4.18 -42.06
N ILE A 800 -30.55 -5.35 -41.58
CA ILE A 800 -29.96 -6.41 -42.42
C ILE A 800 -31.02 -7.39 -42.95
N GLN A 801 -32.18 -7.53 -42.28
CA GLN A 801 -33.30 -8.36 -42.77
C GLN A 801 -34.15 -7.72 -43.88
N GLU A 802 -34.14 -6.39 -44.06
CA GLU A 802 -34.83 -5.73 -45.19
C GLU A 802 -33.92 -5.54 -46.43
N GLY A 803 -32.59 -5.65 -46.30
CA GLY A 803 -31.63 -5.51 -47.39
C GLY A 803 -31.35 -6.80 -48.19
N ALA A 804 -31.58 -7.98 -47.62
CA ALA A 804 -31.24 -9.27 -48.24
C ALA A 804 -32.36 -9.88 -49.11
N ALA A 805 -33.53 -9.26 -49.20
CA ALA A 805 -34.66 -9.74 -50.00
C ALA A 805 -34.72 -9.23 -51.46
N SER A 806 -33.71 -8.47 -51.95
CA SER A 806 -33.74 -7.91 -53.32
C SER A 806 -32.59 -8.31 -54.26
N ALA A 807 -31.72 -9.25 -53.88
CA ALA A 807 -30.56 -9.61 -54.71
C ALA A 807 -30.34 -11.13 -54.84
N ALA A 808 -31.36 -11.90 -55.24
CA ALA A 808 -31.20 -13.20 -55.92
C ALA A 808 -32.54 -13.72 -56.47
N ALA A 809 -33.14 -12.97 -57.40
CA ALA A 809 -34.15 -13.51 -58.30
C ALA A 809 -33.60 -13.42 -59.73
N GLN A 810 -32.84 -14.43 -60.16
CA GLN A 810 -32.73 -14.82 -61.56
C GLN A 810 -31.99 -16.17 -61.71
N MET A 811 -32.73 -17.14 -62.29
CA MET A 811 -32.27 -18.32 -63.03
C MET A 811 -31.59 -19.46 -62.25
N THR A 812 -31.85 -20.77 -62.40
CA THR A 812 -32.96 -21.65 -62.84
C THR A 812 -32.40 -23.09 -62.77
N VAL A 813 -33.14 -24.02 -62.13
CA VAL A 813 -33.40 -25.44 -62.50
C VAL A 813 -32.23 -26.43 -62.70
N ALA A 814 -32.14 -27.46 -61.84
CA ALA A 814 -32.37 -28.90 -62.15
C ALA A 814 -31.87 -29.81 -60.98
N GLY A 815 -32.72 -30.74 -60.50
CA GLY A 815 -32.36 -31.78 -59.50
C GLY A 815 -31.76 -33.05 -60.16
N PRO A 816 -31.94 -34.28 -59.61
CA PRO A 816 -32.32 -34.68 -58.25
C PRO A 816 -31.44 -35.84 -57.69
N SER A 817 -31.84 -36.39 -56.52
CA SER A 817 -31.48 -37.73 -55.99
C SER A 817 -30.06 -37.85 -55.40
N GLU A 818 -29.78 -38.55 -54.29
CA GLU A 818 -30.41 -39.78 -53.81
C GLU A 818 -29.94 -40.12 -52.38
N SER A 819 -30.85 -40.73 -51.60
CA SER A 819 -30.63 -41.77 -50.58
C SER A 819 -29.95 -41.38 -49.24
N LEU A 820 -30.69 -41.43 -48.11
CA LEU A 820 -30.96 -42.61 -47.24
C LEU A 820 -29.70 -43.01 -46.46
N ALA A 821 -29.67 -43.23 -45.15
CA ALA A 821 -30.62 -43.52 -44.09
C ALA A 821 -29.73 -43.66 -42.81
N ALA A 822 -30.15 -43.76 -41.56
CA ALA A 822 -31.36 -43.53 -40.78
C ALA A 822 -30.85 -43.52 -39.31
N VAL A 823 -31.24 -42.53 -38.51
CA VAL A 823 -32.18 -42.66 -37.37
C VAL A 823 -31.76 -43.68 -36.30
N GLN A 824 -31.44 -43.18 -35.10
CA GLN A 824 -32.22 -43.38 -33.85
C GLN A 824 -31.55 -42.60 -32.70
N THR A 825 -32.09 -41.42 -32.33
CA THR A 825 -32.99 -41.17 -31.18
C THR A 825 -32.36 -41.37 -29.79
N ALA A 826 -32.15 -40.29 -29.04
CA ALA A 826 -33.05 -39.92 -27.93
C ALA A 826 -32.57 -38.66 -27.16
N ALA A 827 -33.58 -37.90 -26.71
CA ALA A 827 -33.63 -37.07 -25.50
C ALA A 827 -33.12 -35.61 -25.52
N GLY A 828 -34.10 -34.69 -25.60
CA GLY A 828 -34.34 -33.69 -24.54
C GLY A 828 -33.79 -32.27 -24.77
N PRO A 829 -34.60 -31.22 -24.50
CA PRO A 829 -34.13 -29.83 -24.56
C PRO A 829 -33.27 -29.54 -23.32
N THR A 830 -31.95 -29.44 -23.49
CA THR A 830 -31.08 -28.93 -22.44
C THR A 830 -31.10 -27.41 -22.43
N THR A 831 -31.77 -26.89 -21.40
CA THR A 831 -31.49 -25.62 -20.73
C THR A 831 -30.02 -25.20 -20.85
N ALA A 832 -29.77 -23.98 -21.33
CA ALA A 832 -28.45 -23.36 -21.28
C ALA A 832 -27.99 -23.27 -19.81
N SER A 833 -27.02 -24.11 -19.46
CA SER A 833 -26.43 -24.13 -18.13
C SER A 833 -25.46 -22.96 -17.97
N GLU A 834 -25.57 -22.26 -16.84
CA GLU A 834 -24.62 -21.26 -16.35
C GLU A 834 -23.16 -21.73 -16.51
N GLY A 835 -22.31 -20.81 -16.98
CA GLY A 835 -20.91 -21.02 -17.34
C GLY A 835 -20.06 -21.62 -16.22
N LYS A 836 -19.99 -22.95 -16.16
CA LYS A 836 -19.06 -23.68 -15.29
C LYS A 836 -17.68 -23.77 -15.94
N TYR A 837 -16.66 -23.37 -15.20
CA TYR A 837 -15.26 -23.68 -15.50
C TYR A 837 -15.09 -25.20 -15.70
N LYS A 838 -14.56 -25.61 -16.86
CA LYS A 838 -14.36 -27.04 -17.17
C LYS A 838 -13.29 -27.62 -16.25
N ARG A 839 -13.70 -28.47 -15.29
CA ARG A 839 -12.79 -29.13 -14.34
C ARG A 839 -11.78 -30.00 -15.06
N ARG A 840 -10.53 -29.88 -14.64
CA ARG A 840 -9.39 -30.63 -15.19
C ARG A 840 -9.47 -32.12 -14.79
N PRO A 841 -9.49 -33.06 -15.74
CA PRO A 841 -9.32 -34.50 -15.49
C PRO A 841 -7.94 -34.83 -14.91
N GLN A 842 -7.79 -36.01 -14.31
CA GLN A 842 -6.49 -36.48 -13.80
C GLN A 842 -5.48 -36.76 -14.93
N VAL A 843 -5.95 -37.17 -16.11
CA VAL A 843 -5.12 -37.50 -17.28
C VAL A 843 -5.64 -36.73 -18.49
N LEU A 844 -4.73 -36.11 -19.23
CA LEU A 844 -5.01 -35.37 -20.45
C LEU A 844 -4.12 -35.92 -21.57
N HIS A 845 -4.66 -35.93 -22.79
CA HIS A 845 -3.91 -36.28 -23.99
C HIS A 845 -3.64 -35.01 -24.80
N GLY A 846 -2.52 -34.94 -25.49
CA GLY A 846 -2.08 -33.72 -26.15
C GLY A 846 -0.80 -33.93 -26.94
N ALA A 847 -0.28 -32.84 -27.52
CA ALA A 847 0.95 -32.85 -28.30
C ALA A 847 1.84 -31.66 -27.93
N THR A 848 3.16 -31.84 -28.00
CA THR A 848 4.13 -30.76 -27.84
C THR A 848 4.72 -30.36 -29.19
N TYR A 849 4.50 -29.12 -29.58
CA TYR A 849 5.01 -28.51 -30.80
C TYR A 849 6.33 -27.81 -30.52
N LYS A 850 7.34 -28.11 -31.33
CA LYS A 850 8.64 -27.46 -31.27
C LYS A 850 8.71 -26.38 -32.34
N MET A 851 8.78 -25.11 -31.93
CA MET A 851 8.77 -23.96 -32.83
C MET A 851 9.99 -23.06 -32.62
N ASN A 852 10.57 -22.58 -33.72
CA ASN A 852 11.66 -21.60 -33.69
C ASN A 852 11.08 -20.20 -33.49
N THR A 853 11.54 -19.49 -32.47
CA THR A 853 11.09 -18.13 -32.16
C THR A 853 12.28 -17.18 -32.02
N PRO A 854 12.09 -15.85 -32.16
CA PRO A 854 13.14 -14.85 -31.98
C PRO A 854 13.94 -14.95 -30.66
N PHE A 855 13.35 -15.59 -29.64
CA PHE A 855 13.93 -15.75 -28.31
C PHE A 855 14.47 -17.16 -28.03
N GLY A 856 14.55 -18.02 -29.04
CA GLY A 856 15.01 -19.40 -28.94
C GLY A 856 13.94 -20.43 -29.31
N MET A 857 14.24 -21.71 -29.04
CA MET A 857 13.30 -22.82 -29.30
C MET A 857 12.16 -22.77 -28.27
N ALA A 858 10.93 -22.60 -28.74
CA ALA A 858 9.72 -22.75 -27.93
C ALA A 858 9.18 -24.19 -28.03
N TYR A 859 8.83 -24.75 -26.88
CA TYR A 859 8.09 -26.01 -26.72
C TYR A 859 6.68 -25.66 -26.24
N ILE A 860 5.69 -25.87 -27.12
CA ILE A 860 4.30 -25.50 -26.91
C ILE A 860 3.49 -26.78 -26.75
N THR A 861 3.14 -27.14 -25.53
CA THR A 861 2.32 -28.31 -25.23
C THR A 861 0.85 -27.93 -25.19
N ILE A 862 0.05 -28.52 -26.07
CA ILE A 862 -1.40 -28.33 -26.12
C ILE A 862 -2.05 -29.64 -25.67
N ASN A 863 -2.86 -29.56 -24.61
CA ASN A 863 -3.61 -30.67 -24.03
C ASN A 863 -5.09 -30.51 -24.32
N ASP A 864 -5.74 -31.59 -24.75
CA ASP A 864 -7.15 -31.63 -25.11
C ASP A 864 -8.04 -31.98 -23.92
N LEU A 865 -9.12 -31.22 -23.78
CA LEU A 865 -10.28 -31.52 -22.96
C LEU A 865 -11.41 -31.99 -23.89
N ASN A 866 -11.75 -33.29 -23.82
CA ASN A 866 -12.81 -33.91 -24.63
C ASN A 866 -12.63 -33.71 -26.15
N GLY A 867 -11.39 -33.80 -26.66
CA GLY A 867 -11.08 -33.65 -28.09
C GLY A 867 -11.00 -32.20 -28.59
N THR A 868 -10.97 -31.23 -27.69
CA THR A 868 -10.75 -29.80 -28.01
C THR A 868 -9.63 -29.21 -27.15
N PRO A 869 -8.79 -28.30 -27.68
CA PRO A 869 -7.72 -27.66 -26.92
C PRO A 869 -8.22 -27.03 -25.61
N GLY A 870 -7.63 -27.45 -24.50
CA GLY A 870 -8.06 -27.10 -23.14
C GLY A 870 -6.97 -26.53 -22.24
N GLU A 871 -5.71 -26.92 -22.45
CA GLU A 871 -4.55 -26.32 -21.78
C GLU A 871 -3.43 -26.07 -22.77
N ILE A 872 -2.70 -24.98 -22.58
CA ILE A 872 -1.47 -24.65 -23.30
C ILE A 872 -0.37 -24.39 -22.29
N PHE A 873 0.73 -25.13 -22.39
CA PHE A 873 1.98 -24.86 -21.68
C PHE A 873 3.03 -24.43 -22.67
N LEU A 874 3.78 -23.40 -22.30
CA LEU A 874 4.78 -22.79 -23.16
C LEU A 874 6.10 -22.71 -22.39
N ASN A 875 7.15 -23.25 -22.99
CA ASN A 875 8.50 -23.20 -22.43
C ASN A 875 9.49 -22.77 -23.53
N VAL A 876 10.25 -21.71 -23.29
CA VAL A 876 11.24 -21.19 -24.25
C VAL A 876 12.64 -21.49 -23.74
N GLY A 877 13.38 -22.33 -24.46
CA GLY A 877 14.72 -22.77 -24.06
C GLY A 877 15.77 -21.66 -24.23
N LYS A 878 16.57 -21.42 -23.17
CA LYS A 878 17.67 -20.44 -23.11
C LYS A 878 17.25 -18.96 -23.20
N ALA A 879 16.00 -18.63 -22.87
CA ALA A 879 15.56 -17.24 -22.74
C ALA A 879 15.85 -16.66 -21.34
N GLY A 880 15.97 -15.34 -21.22
CA GLY A 880 16.12 -14.64 -19.91
C GLY A 880 14.88 -14.79 -19.03
N SER A 881 14.99 -14.42 -17.74
CA SER A 881 13.91 -14.56 -16.73
C SER A 881 12.59 -13.96 -17.19
N ASP A 882 12.62 -12.79 -17.81
CA ASP A 882 11.43 -12.01 -18.13
C ASP A 882 10.63 -12.63 -19.28
N VAL A 883 11.34 -13.17 -20.29
CA VAL A 883 10.71 -13.89 -21.41
C VAL A 883 10.09 -15.20 -20.93
N PHE A 884 10.70 -15.85 -19.92
CA PHE A 884 10.14 -17.05 -19.31
C PHE A 884 8.85 -16.74 -18.54
N ALA A 885 8.83 -15.66 -17.76
CA ALA A 885 7.64 -15.19 -17.05
C ALA A 885 6.50 -14.81 -18.02
N MET A 886 6.80 -14.08 -19.09
CA MET A 886 5.82 -13.71 -20.12
C MET A 886 5.27 -14.93 -20.87
N ALA A 887 6.12 -15.90 -21.20
CA ALA A 887 5.72 -17.16 -21.83
C ALA A 887 4.79 -17.98 -20.93
N GLU A 888 5.11 -18.08 -19.63
CA GLU A 888 4.25 -18.76 -18.66
C GLU A 888 2.89 -18.05 -18.50
N ALA A 889 2.90 -16.72 -18.39
CA ALA A 889 1.69 -15.91 -18.29
C ALA A 889 0.79 -16.09 -19.52
N LEU A 890 1.36 -16.06 -20.73
CA LEU A 890 0.63 -16.28 -21.98
C LEU A 890 -0.01 -17.67 -22.02
N GLY A 891 0.71 -18.73 -21.65
CA GLY A 891 0.17 -20.09 -21.59
C GLY A 891 -0.98 -20.23 -20.59
N ARG A 892 -0.87 -19.61 -19.40
CA ARG A 892 -1.93 -19.61 -18.38
C ARG A 892 -3.19 -18.87 -18.83
N VAL A 893 -3.03 -17.69 -19.43
CA VAL A 893 -4.16 -16.90 -19.96
C VAL A 893 -4.86 -17.64 -21.09
N CYS A 894 -4.10 -18.21 -22.04
CA CYS A 894 -4.70 -19.01 -23.12
C CYS A 894 -5.43 -20.24 -22.56
N SER A 895 -4.86 -20.92 -21.58
CA SER A 895 -5.50 -22.05 -20.90
C SER A 895 -6.80 -21.67 -20.19
N LEU A 896 -6.83 -20.50 -19.54
CA LEU A 896 -8.03 -20.00 -18.84
C LEU A 896 -9.14 -19.68 -19.85
N PHE A 897 -8.79 -18.99 -20.94
CA PHE A 897 -9.72 -18.64 -22.01
C PHE A 897 -10.37 -19.87 -22.63
N LEU A 898 -9.58 -20.92 -22.88
CA LEU A 898 -10.08 -22.19 -23.42
C LEU A 898 -11.04 -22.91 -22.44
N ARG A 899 -10.85 -22.77 -21.12
CA ARG A 899 -11.68 -23.47 -20.10
C ARG A 899 -12.90 -22.72 -19.60
N TYR A 900 -13.01 -21.41 -19.83
CA TYR A 900 -14.05 -20.58 -19.22
C TYR A 900 -15.10 -20.09 -20.23
N GLY A 901 -16.36 -20.51 -20.09
CA GLY A 901 -17.47 -20.18 -21.02
C GLY A 901 -17.72 -21.26 -22.09
N ASP A 902 -18.81 -21.14 -22.87
CA ASP A 902 -19.26 -22.17 -23.83
C ASP A 902 -19.47 -21.64 -25.26
N HIS A 903 -18.63 -20.71 -25.69
CA HIS A 903 -18.58 -20.26 -27.09
C HIS A 903 -17.90 -21.34 -27.97
N GLY A 904 -18.56 -21.75 -29.04
CA GLY A 904 -18.12 -22.84 -29.92
C GLY A 904 -16.83 -22.57 -30.71
N GLU A 905 -16.40 -21.31 -30.84
CA GLU A 905 -15.28 -20.89 -31.74
C GLU A 905 -14.04 -20.36 -30.99
N LYS A 906 -13.86 -20.70 -29.71
CA LYS A 906 -12.77 -20.14 -28.87
C LYS A 906 -11.38 -20.37 -29.43
N VAL A 907 -11.12 -21.54 -29.98
CA VAL A 907 -9.79 -21.87 -30.52
C VAL A 907 -9.51 -20.99 -31.74
N GLU A 908 -10.50 -20.77 -32.59
CA GLU A 908 -10.40 -19.91 -33.77
C GLU A 908 -10.23 -18.44 -33.39
N LEU A 909 -10.93 -17.96 -32.36
CA LEU A 909 -10.74 -16.62 -31.81
C LEU A 909 -9.31 -16.43 -31.28
N LEU A 910 -8.78 -17.42 -30.57
CA LEU A 910 -7.44 -17.33 -30.01
C LEU A 910 -6.36 -17.38 -31.10
N ILE A 911 -6.54 -18.21 -32.15
CA ILE A 911 -5.69 -18.19 -33.35
C ILE A 911 -5.77 -16.82 -34.03
N LYS A 912 -6.97 -16.29 -34.27
CA LYS A 912 -7.18 -15.00 -34.95
C LYS A 912 -6.51 -13.83 -34.24
N HIS A 913 -6.54 -13.80 -32.90
CA HIS A 913 -5.99 -12.70 -32.13
C HIS A 913 -4.49 -12.81 -31.86
N LEU A 914 -3.93 -14.03 -31.80
CA LEU A 914 -2.49 -14.22 -31.56
C LEU A 914 -1.65 -14.28 -32.84
N LYS A 915 -2.23 -14.72 -33.96
CA LYS A 915 -1.54 -14.86 -35.25
C LYS A 915 -1.16 -13.50 -35.80
N GLY A 916 0.11 -13.32 -36.15
CA GLY A 916 0.66 -12.08 -36.70
C GLY A 916 1.06 -11.02 -35.67
N ILE A 917 0.97 -11.28 -34.36
CA ILE A 917 1.57 -10.40 -33.34
C ILE A 917 3.09 -10.42 -33.52
N GLY A 918 3.69 -9.25 -33.79
CA GLY A 918 5.14 -9.10 -34.00
C GLY A 918 5.94 -8.73 -32.75
N GLY A 919 7.22 -9.14 -32.72
CA GLY A 919 8.21 -8.76 -31.71
C GLY A 919 9.46 -8.10 -32.32
N THR A 920 10.50 -7.92 -31.51
CA THR A 920 11.79 -7.28 -31.90
C THR A 920 12.61 -8.07 -32.94
N GLY A 921 12.15 -9.25 -33.36
CA GLY A 921 12.72 -10.02 -34.45
C GLY A 921 11.71 -11.03 -35.01
N ALA A 922 11.99 -11.61 -36.18
CA ALA A 922 11.20 -12.67 -36.79
C ALA A 922 12.12 -13.81 -37.24
N ILE A 923 11.68 -15.07 -37.14
CA ILE A 923 12.46 -16.23 -37.58
C ILE A 923 11.69 -17.04 -38.62
N GLY A 924 12.36 -17.44 -39.70
CA GLY A 924 11.79 -18.23 -40.80
C GLY A 924 11.33 -17.38 -41.99
N PHE A 925 10.89 -18.05 -43.05
CA PHE A 925 10.46 -17.42 -44.31
C PHE A 925 9.12 -18.01 -44.78
N GLY A 926 8.31 -17.19 -45.45
CA GLY A 926 7.02 -17.61 -46.01
C GLY A 926 5.99 -18.01 -44.94
N PRO A 927 5.14 -19.02 -45.18
CA PRO A 927 4.09 -19.46 -44.24
C PRO A 927 4.63 -19.88 -42.85
N ASN A 928 5.89 -20.34 -42.80
CA ASN A 928 6.56 -20.81 -41.59
C ASN A 928 7.29 -19.69 -40.80
N ARG A 929 7.15 -18.42 -41.22
CA ARG A 929 7.75 -17.27 -40.52
C ARG A 929 7.04 -17.01 -39.19
N VAL A 930 7.76 -17.04 -38.07
CA VAL A 930 7.22 -16.77 -36.72
C VAL A 930 7.65 -15.38 -36.27
N GLU A 931 6.68 -14.50 -36.02
CA GLU A 931 6.93 -13.08 -35.69
C GLU A 931 7.12 -12.83 -34.18
N SER A 932 6.60 -13.72 -33.33
CA SER A 932 6.73 -13.66 -31.86
C SER A 932 6.40 -15.00 -31.20
N ILE A 933 6.50 -15.06 -29.87
CA ILE A 933 6.05 -16.21 -29.07
C ILE A 933 4.52 -16.38 -29.15
N ALA A 934 3.76 -15.28 -29.21
CA ALA A 934 2.30 -15.33 -29.37
C ALA A 934 1.90 -15.89 -30.74
N ASP A 935 2.58 -15.43 -31.80
CA ASP A 935 2.38 -15.96 -33.15
C ASP A 935 2.75 -17.46 -33.23
N ALA A 936 3.77 -17.89 -32.49
CA ALA A 936 4.12 -19.32 -32.38
C ALA A 936 2.99 -20.14 -31.72
N VAL A 937 2.37 -19.64 -30.64
CA VAL A 937 1.23 -20.30 -30.00
C VAL A 937 0.03 -20.41 -30.95
N ALA A 938 -0.26 -19.36 -31.72
CA ALA A 938 -1.34 -19.36 -32.70
C ALA A 938 -1.12 -20.43 -33.78
N LYS A 939 0.10 -20.53 -34.31
CA LYS A 939 0.46 -21.52 -35.33
C LYS A 939 0.46 -22.95 -34.78
N ALA A 940 0.93 -23.15 -33.55
CA ALA A 940 0.87 -24.46 -32.90
C ALA A 940 -0.58 -24.92 -32.69
N LEU A 941 -1.49 -24.02 -32.29
CA LEU A 941 -2.92 -24.32 -32.18
C LEU A 941 -3.55 -24.64 -33.54
N GLU A 942 -3.22 -23.87 -34.58
CA GLU A 942 -3.71 -24.10 -35.94
C GLU A 942 -3.29 -25.50 -36.44
N ILE A 943 -2.02 -25.90 -36.21
CA ILE A 943 -1.52 -27.24 -36.54
C ILE A 943 -2.24 -28.32 -35.71
N HIS A 944 -2.46 -28.07 -34.42
CA HIS A 944 -3.10 -29.03 -33.51
C HIS A 944 -4.56 -29.31 -33.88
N VAL A 945 -5.31 -28.27 -34.27
CA VAL A 945 -6.70 -28.41 -34.72
C VAL A 945 -6.79 -29.10 -36.08
N GLN A 946 -5.88 -28.80 -37.00
CA GLN A 946 -5.91 -29.36 -38.36
C GLN A 946 -5.52 -30.85 -38.42
N ASN A 947 -4.57 -31.28 -37.60
CA ASN A 947 -4.01 -32.64 -37.67
C ASN A 947 -4.50 -33.59 -36.57
N GLY A 948 -5.15 -33.06 -35.52
CA GLY A 948 -5.49 -33.80 -34.31
C GLY A 948 -4.25 -34.28 -33.53
N PRO A 949 -4.41 -34.76 -32.28
CA PRO A 949 -3.30 -35.21 -31.44
C PRO A 949 -2.58 -36.49 -31.94
N TYR A 950 -3.05 -37.10 -33.04
CA TYR A 950 -2.55 -38.37 -33.60
C TYR A 950 -2.11 -38.29 -35.07
N GLY A 951 -2.01 -37.10 -35.67
CA GLY A 951 -1.50 -36.95 -37.04
C GLY A 951 0.00 -37.25 -37.13
N ASP A 952 0.42 -38.05 -38.12
CA ASP A 952 1.84 -38.26 -38.43
C ASP A 952 2.48 -36.91 -38.78
N HIS A 953 3.40 -36.45 -37.94
CA HIS A 953 4.16 -35.22 -38.18
C HIS A 953 5.52 -35.56 -38.80
N ASP A 954 5.76 -35.07 -40.02
CA ASP A 954 7.07 -35.15 -40.68
C ASP A 954 8.16 -34.49 -39.82
N PRO A 955 9.38 -35.07 -39.74
CA PRO A 955 10.48 -34.48 -39.00
C PRO A 955 10.91 -33.14 -39.61
N ALA A 956 11.07 -32.13 -38.77
CA ALA A 956 11.56 -30.81 -39.17
C ALA A 956 12.96 -30.91 -39.83
N PRO A 957 13.23 -30.16 -40.92
CA PRO A 957 14.51 -30.22 -41.61
C PRO A 957 15.65 -29.73 -40.71
N VAL A 958 16.71 -30.53 -40.63
CA VAL A 958 17.96 -30.23 -39.93
C VAL A 958 18.72 -29.17 -40.72
N ALA A 959 18.91 -27.98 -40.14
CA ALA A 959 19.83 -26.97 -40.68
C ALA A 959 20.89 -26.57 -39.64
N ALA A 960 22.11 -27.06 -39.91
CA ALA A 960 23.44 -26.59 -39.52
C ALA A 960 23.80 -26.41 -38.02
N THR A 961 24.25 -27.50 -37.41
CA THR A 961 25.25 -27.51 -36.32
C THR A 961 26.61 -27.02 -36.84
N VAL A 962 27.16 -25.96 -36.25
CA VAL A 962 28.61 -25.70 -36.27
C VAL A 962 29.20 -26.34 -35.02
N VAL A 963 29.97 -27.42 -35.23
CA VAL A 963 30.71 -28.16 -34.20
C VAL A 963 32.01 -27.43 -33.90
N PRO A 964 32.45 -27.27 -32.63
CA PRO A 964 33.79 -26.76 -32.32
C PRO A 964 34.83 -27.85 -32.61
N ARG A 965 35.87 -27.51 -33.38
CA ARG A 965 37.08 -28.32 -33.52
C ARG A 965 38.01 -28.05 -32.33
N GLU A 966 38.36 -29.11 -31.60
CA GLU A 966 39.57 -29.16 -30.78
C GLU A 966 40.79 -29.37 -31.70
N GLU A 967 41.89 -28.63 -31.48
CA GLU A 967 43.26 -29.12 -31.72
C GLU A 967 44.33 -28.18 -31.12
N HIS A 968 45.10 -28.78 -30.19
CA HIS A 968 46.54 -28.72 -29.94
C HIS A 968 47.35 -27.46 -29.51
N ASN A 969 48.04 -27.70 -28.38
CA ASN A 969 49.22 -27.08 -27.78
C ASN A 969 50.41 -26.86 -28.74
N HIS A 970 51.04 -25.68 -28.63
CA HIS A 970 52.49 -25.37 -28.61
C HIS A 970 52.56 -23.84 -28.42
N GLY A 971 53.31 -23.19 -27.52
CA GLY A 971 54.62 -23.45 -26.94
C GLY A 971 55.44 -22.16 -27.10
N THR A 972 56.12 -21.73 -26.02
CA THR A 972 57.28 -20.80 -25.93
C THR A 972 57.12 -19.26 -25.80
N THR A 973 57.29 -18.81 -24.54
CA THR A 973 58.28 -17.84 -23.97
C THR A 973 58.51 -16.43 -24.54
N ALA A 974 58.36 -15.41 -23.68
CA ALA A 974 59.39 -14.42 -23.25
C ALA A 974 58.68 -13.28 -22.47
N GLU A 975 58.84 -13.20 -21.15
CA GLU A 975 59.77 -12.33 -20.40
C GLU A 975 59.15 -10.99 -19.94
N ALA A 976 59.38 -10.70 -18.65
CA ALA A 976 58.88 -9.56 -17.90
C ALA A 976 59.85 -8.37 -17.98
N GLN A 977 59.33 -7.14 -17.93
CA GLN A 977 59.93 -6.06 -17.12
C GLN A 977 59.01 -4.83 -17.00
N ASP A 978 59.17 -4.19 -15.84
CA ASP A 978 58.32 -3.18 -15.21
C ASP A 978 58.34 -1.79 -15.87
N GLY A 979 57.30 -1.00 -15.59
CA GLY A 979 57.23 0.44 -15.85
C GLY A 979 55.90 1.06 -15.40
N GLU A 980 55.93 1.79 -14.28
CA GLU A 980 54.81 2.48 -13.65
C GLU A 980 54.22 3.66 -14.44
N THR A 981 52.92 3.88 -14.20
CA THR A 981 52.14 5.13 -14.30
C THR A 981 52.02 5.84 -15.65
N HIS A 982 50.82 5.82 -16.24
CA HIS A 982 50.05 7.02 -16.59
C HIS A 982 48.58 6.64 -16.85
N ALA A 983 47.69 7.19 -16.02
CA ALA A 983 46.25 7.11 -16.21
C ALA A 983 45.84 7.98 -17.40
N HIS A 984 45.35 7.35 -18.47
CA HIS A 984 44.46 7.99 -19.43
C HIS A 984 43.06 7.38 -19.26
N GLY A 985 42.19 8.15 -18.62
CA GLY A 985 40.76 7.88 -18.61
C GLY A 985 40.22 7.95 -20.03
N SER A 986 39.77 6.81 -20.54
CA SER A 986 38.84 6.76 -21.66
C SER A 986 37.48 6.38 -21.11
N THR A 987 36.53 7.28 -21.33
CA THR A 987 35.11 7.15 -21.06
C THR A 987 34.54 5.99 -21.87
N ALA A 988 34.23 4.87 -21.21
CA ALA A 988 33.44 3.81 -21.80
C ALA A 988 31.96 4.11 -21.58
N PHE A 989 31.29 4.59 -22.63
CA PHE A 989 29.84 4.51 -22.76
C PHE A 989 29.42 3.04 -22.63
N ALA A 990 28.77 2.68 -21.53
CA ALA A 990 28.15 1.38 -21.37
C ALA A 990 26.91 1.29 -22.29
N SER A 991 27.07 0.63 -23.43
CA SER A 991 25.92 0.16 -24.21
C SER A 991 25.12 -0.83 -23.36
N ARG A 992 23.80 -0.65 -23.30
CA ARG A 992 22.86 -1.56 -22.60
C ARG A 992 22.56 -2.84 -23.40
N ASP A 993 23.12 -2.98 -24.60
CA ASP A 993 22.93 -4.17 -25.45
C ASP A 993 23.98 -5.26 -25.14
N LEU A 994 23.51 -6.48 -24.91
CA LEU A 994 24.37 -7.66 -24.77
C LEU A 994 24.80 -8.17 -26.15
N CYS A 995 26.07 -8.58 -26.28
CA CYS A 995 26.55 -9.25 -27.47
C CYS A 995 25.76 -10.52 -27.76
N PRO A 996 25.08 -10.64 -28.91
CA PRO A 996 24.30 -11.85 -29.23
C PRO A 996 25.20 -13.08 -29.42
N SER A 997 26.52 -12.89 -29.62
CA SER A 997 27.48 -13.99 -29.75
C SER A 997 28.08 -14.44 -28.43
N CYS A 998 28.33 -13.55 -27.45
CA CYS A 998 29.06 -13.90 -26.22
C CYS A 998 28.40 -13.43 -24.92
N GLY A 999 27.29 -12.70 -25.00
CA GLY A 999 26.54 -12.21 -23.84
C GLY A 999 27.22 -11.12 -23.03
N SER A 1000 28.36 -10.56 -23.47
CA SER A 1000 29.01 -9.45 -22.76
C SER A 1000 28.39 -8.09 -23.11
N ALA A 1001 28.30 -7.19 -22.13
CA ALA A 1001 27.85 -5.81 -22.29
C ALA A 1001 28.96 -4.91 -22.88
N SER A 1002 29.57 -5.37 -23.98
CA SER A 1002 30.74 -4.73 -24.62
C SER A 1002 30.46 -4.37 -26.07
N LEU A 1003 29.19 -4.19 -26.42
CA LEU A 1003 28.75 -3.88 -27.77
C LEU A 1003 28.89 -2.38 -28.05
N ILE A 1004 29.69 -2.01 -29.02
CA ILE A 1004 29.98 -0.63 -29.41
C ILE A 1004 29.33 -0.38 -30.77
N ASN A 1005 28.71 0.78 -30.93
CA ASN A 1005 28.12 1.19 -32.21
C ASN A 1005 29.08 2.20 -32.86
N SER A 1006 29.68 1.84 -33.99
CA SER A 1006 30.65 2.67 -34.70
C SER A 1006 30.42 2.55 -36.20
N GLU A 1007 30.37 3.69 -36.90
CA GLU A 1007 30.32 3.75 -38.38
C GLU A 1007 29.19 2.92 -39.02
N GLY A 1008 28.00 2.86 -38.38
CA GLY A 1008 26.84 2.11 -38.91
C GLY A 1008 26.90 0.60 -38.65
N CYS A 1009 27.89 0.13 -37.91
CA CYS A 1009 28.08 -1.26 -37.50
C CYS A 1009 28.06 -1.42 -35.98
N LYS A 1010 27.43 -2.50 -35.51
CA LYS A 1010 27.51 -2.95 -34.11
C LYS A 1010 28.68 -3.93 -33.97
N THR A 1011 29.70 -3.56 -33.20
CA THR A 1011 30.92 -4.34 -32.96
C THR A 1011 31.12 -4.64 -31.47
N CYS A 1012 31.38 -5.90 -31.11
CA CYS A 1012 31.68 -6.31 -29.74
C CYS A 1012 33.18 -6.31 -29.47
N ALA A 1013 33.62 -5.51 -28.50
CA ALA A 1013 35.02 -5.42 -28.11
C ALA A 1013 35.57 -6.70 -27.44
N ASN A 1014 34.69 -7.58 -26.94
CA ASN A 1014 35.08 -8.77 -26.20
C ASN A 1014 35.25 -10.04 -27.07
N CYS A 1015 34.44 -10.21 -28.12
CA CYS A 1015 34.48 -11.41 -28.96
C CYS A 1015 34.58 -11.12 -30.47
N GLY A 1016 34.73 -9.85 -30.87
CA GLY A 1016 34.88 -9.46 -32.27
C GLY A 1016 33.62 -9.61 -33.12
N TYR A 1017 32.44 -9.86 -32.51
CA TYR A 1017 31.17 -9.90 -33.23
C TYR A 1017 30.94 -8.57 -33.95
N SER A 1018 30.67 -8.58 -35.26
CA SER A 1018 30.35 -7.39 -36.04
C SER A 1018 29.09 -7.62 -36.87
N LYS A 1019 28.17 -6.67 -36.85
CA LYS A 1019 26.99 -6.64 -37.73
C LYS A 1019 26.74 -5.22 -38.19
N CYS A 1020 26.93 -4.99 -39.49
CA CYS A 1020 26.62 -3.74 -40.16
C CYS A 1020 25.17 -3.76 -40.67
N SER A 1021 24.56 -2.58 -40.73
CA SER A 1021 23.21 -2.36 -41.27
C SER A 1021 23.23 -2.37 -42.80
#